data_AF-A0A9X2XVW7-F1
#
_entry.id   AF-A0A9X2XVW7-F1
#
_cell.length_a   1.000
_cell.length_b   1.000
_cell.length_c   1.000
_cell.angle_alpha   90.00
_cell.angle_beta   90.00
_cell.angle_gamma   90.00
#
_symmetry.space_group_name_H-M   'P 1'
#
loop_
_entity.id
_entity.type
_entity.pdbx_description
1 polymer ?
#
loop_
_entity_poly.entity_id
_entity_poly.type
_entity_poly.pdbx_seq_one_letter_code
_entity_poly.pdbx_strand_id
1 'polypeptide(L)'
;MFDDLTISAATISDVPQLVQLVNSAYRGESSKKGWTTEADLLGGIRIDETSLTDLIKRPGACLLKCTNNRGEFLGCVYLHHYQDEMYLGMLTVSPESQASGIGKQLLEASEEYARQEDCKAITMTVISIRNELIAWYERRGFHLTGEKQPFPNDPRFGIPKQPLEFVVMKKKLIHNKHTNQGKEHITQSRTVDTMTDAHDNPLLKRWEGPYGGVPPFDSVEVPQFKPALEAAMADNLDKVKQIASNAEAPTFDNTIAAMERADRTFRNVHIVYNIWSANMNSPEFQLVEREMGPKIAAFSDQIIQNEQLFQRIEAVYQSPEKAKLTPEQQRLTWHYYNNFVRAGAKLNAADKARLSQINQQLARQFTRFSQNVLADESEQYVVLQNEADLEGLPQSARDVVTAAVAAKKITGVGIITNTRSSVAPFLTYSSRRDLREKVWRMFISRGDNGGEHDNNAISTEILQLRAQRAQLLGYPTHAHWRLENTMAKTPEKAMELMEAVWKPAVARVQEEVADMQQIASKDGVNKIEPWDYSYYGEKVRKAKYDLDQDEVKQYLQLEQLREGMFWVAGELFGFSFTLVSNIPVYHPDVRVWDVKDKTTGRHVGLWYFDPYTRTGKKSGAWMNAYRRQEQMDEPITTIVSNNSNFVKGKPGEPVLISWDDASTLFHEFGHALHGLSSNVTYGSLAGTAVFRDYVEFPSQLLEHWLSTPEVLQRFALHYKTGKPIPKDLVEKIEKASTFQQGFATTEYLASGLIDMKIHLAGTQKIDPDAFERETLAQLGMPSELVMRHRLPHFLHIFSSDSYSAGYYSYLWSDVITADAYGAFTEAGGPYDKVVARRLYEYVFSVGNTIDPTESYRLFRGRDAKIDGLMQKRGFPINNVH
;
A
#
# COMPACT_ATOMS: atom_id res chain seq x y z
N MET A 1 13.11 18.36 -16.65
CA MET A 1 13.83 17.85 -17.85
C MET A 1 15.30 17.99 -17.54
N PHE A 2 16.06 16.89 -17.54
CA PHE A 2 17.51 16.96 -17.55
C PHE A 2 17.95 16.76 -19.01
N ASP A 3 18.81 17.66 -19.48
CA ASP A 3 19.36 17.66 -20.85
C ASP A 3 20.14 16.36 -21.14
N ASP A 4 20.17 15.92 -22.40
CA ASP A 4 20.95 14.77 -22.82
C ASP A 4 22.44 14.93 -22.42
N LEU A 5 22.99 13.91 -21.76
CA LEU A 5 24.38 13.86 -21.30
C LEU A 5 25.19 12.93 -22.20
N THR A 6 26.41 13.33 -22.52
CA THR A 6 27.35 12.51 -23.31
C THR A 6 28.55 12.11 -22.45
N ILE A 7 28.83 10.80 -22.37
CA ILE A 7 30.06 10.26 -21.75
C ILE A 7 31.00 9.76 -22.85
N SER A 8 32.24 10.22 -22.84
CA SER A 8 33.25 9.88 -23.85
C SER A 8 34.65 9.85 -23.26
N ALA A 9 35.63 9.25 -23.94
CA ALA A 9 37.02 9.30 -23.53
C ALA A 9 37.60 10.72 -23.72
N ALA A 10 38.34 11.20 -22.73
CA ALA A 10 39.05 12.47 -22.79
C ALA A 10 40.35 12.35 -23.61
N THR A 11 40.72 13.47 -24.21
CA THR A 11 41.90 13.67 -25.04
C THR A 11 42.79 14.75 -24.44
N ILE A 12 44.01 14.91 -24.97
CA ILE A 12 44.95 15.94 -24.48
C ILE A 12 44.35 17.35 -24.61
N SER A 13 43.50 17.62 -25.60
CA SER A 13 42.85 18.94 -25.74
C SER A 13 41.85 19.26 -24.62
N ASP A 14 41.38 18.26 -23.87
CA ASP A 14 40.42 18.44 -22.77
C ASP A 14 41.09 18.78 -21.43
N VAL A 15 42.42 18.66 -21.34
CA VAL A 15 43.20 18.77 -20.10
C VAL A 15 42.94 20.08 -19.34
N PRO A 16 42.97 21.28 -19.96
CA PRO A 16 42.79 22.53 -19.21
C PRO A 16 41.43 22.59 -18.50
N GLN A 17 40.36 22.15 -19.17
CA GLN A 17 39.01 22.17 -18.61
C GLN A 17 38.81 21.11 -17.52
N LEU A 18 39.41 19.93 -17.69
CA LEU A 18 39.37 18.86 -16.70
C LEU A 18 40.16 19.20 -15.43
N VAL A 19 41.31 19.87 -15.56
CA VAL A 19 42.06 20.38 -14.40
C VAL A 19 41.22 21.38 -13.62
N GLN A 20 40.51 22.29 -14.29
CA GLN A 20 39.60 23.22 -13.63
C GLN A 20 38.46 22.49 -12.91
N LEU A 21 37.81 21.53 -13.57
CA LEU A 21 36.74 20.73 -13.00
C LEU A 21 37.20 19.98 -11.75
N VAL A 22 38.29 19.20 -11.84
CA VAL A 22 38.81 18.37 -10.74
C VAL A 22 39.21 19.22 -9.54
N ASN A 23 39.92 20.32 -9.75
CA ASN A 23 40.31 21.21 -8.67
C ASN A 23 39.11 21.90 -8.03
N SER A 24 38.12 22.35 -8.82
CA SER A 24 36.90 22.98 -8.28
C SER A 24 36.09 22.00 -7.41
N ALA A 25 35.98 20.74 -7.82
CA ALA A 25 35.18 19.72 -7.15
C ALA A 25 35.81 19.17 -5.87
N TYR A 26 37.14 19.11 -5.80
CA TYR A 26 37.86 18.51 -4.67
C TYR A 26 38.52 19.53 -3.73
N ARG A 27 38.89 20.72 -4.23
CA ARG A 27 39.70 21.73 -3.49
C ARG A 27 39.19 23.17 -3.60
N GLY A 28 38.14 23.44 -4.37
CA GLY A 28 37.55 24.79 -4.51
C GLY A 28 36.66 25.19 -3.34
N GLU A 29 36.42 26.50 -3.12
CA GLU A 29 35.48 26.99 -2.10
C GLU A 29 34.05 26.46 -2.31
N SER A 30 33.62 26.28 -3.57
CA SER A 30 32.34 25.67 -3.91
C SER A 30 32.23 24.20 -3.51
N SER A 31 33.36 23.48 -3.39
CA SER A 31 33.35 22.08 -2.94
C SER A 31 32.91 21.93 -1.49
N LYS A 32 33.10 22.93 -0.62
CA LYS A 32 32.77 22.83 0.82
C LYS A 32 31.27 22.63 1.10
N LYS A 33 30.41 22.90 0.11
CA LYS A 33 28.96 22.63 0.17
C LYS A 33 28.61 21.19 -0.26
N GLY A 34 29.57 20.46 -0.82
CA GLY A 34 29.41 19.11 -1.33
C GLY A 34 30.05 18.04 -0.44
N TRP A 35 29.36 16.93 -0.24
CA TRP A 35 29.81 15.79 0.57
C TRP A 35 31.06 15.06 0.00
N THR A 36 31.44 15.37 -1.24
CA THR A 36 32.66 14.83 -1.88
C THR A 36 33.91 15.69 -1.69
N THR A 37 33.87 16.77 -0.89
CA THR A 37 35.04 17.63 -0.69
C THR A 37 36.17 16.96 0.08
N GLU A 38 37.38 17.44 -0.17
CA GLU A 38 38.60 17.10 0.54
C GLU A 38 39.33 18.38 0.99
N ALA A 39 38.75 19.57 0.79
CA ALA A 39 39.36 20.86 1.09
C ALA A 39 39.71 21.02 2.59
N ASP A 40 38.95 20.36 3.46
CA ASP A 40 39.20 20.34 4.90
C ASP A 40 40.25 19.30 5.31
N LEU A 41 40.55 18.34 4.43
CA LEU A 41 41.49 17.24 4.70
C LEU A 41 42.88 17.48 4.11
N LEU A 42 42.95 18.14 2.96
CA LEU A 42 44.14 18.25 2.12
C LEU A 42 44.30 19.68 1.57
N GLY A 43 45.49 20.25 1.72
CA GLY A 43 45.88 21.53 1.10
C GLY A 43 46.48 21.36 -0.30
N GLY A 44 46.56 22.46 -1.06
CA GLY A 44 47.09 22.50 -2.42
C GLY A 44 46.08 22.15 -3.51
N ILE A 45 46.52 22.17 -4.77
CA ILE A 45 45.72 21.70 -5.92
C ILE A 45 45.66 20.17 -5.93
N ARG A 46 44.57 19.61 -6.45
CA ARG A 46 44.37 18.16 -6.57
C ARG A 46 45.14 17.56 -7.74
N ILE A 47 45.29 18.33 -8.82
CA ILE A 47 46.01 17.93 -10.05
C ILE A 47 46.42 19.16 -10.87
N ASP A 48 47.55 19.10 -11.57
CA ASP A 48 47.98 20.09 -12.57
C ASP A 48 47.92 19.52 -13.99
N GLU A 49 48.08 20.38 -15.00
CA GLU A 49 47.98 19.97 -16.42
C GLU A 49 49.03 18.92 -16.82
N THR A 50 50.25 19.04 -16.29
CA THR A 50 51.33 18.07 -16.52
C THR A 50 50.94 16.69 -16.00
N SER A 51 50.49 16.61 -14.75
CA SER A 51 50.09 15.36 -14.09
C SER A 51 48.87 14.73 -14.74
N LEU A 52 47.87 15.54 -15.15
CA LEU A 52 46.71 15.00 -15.86
C LEU A 52 47.07 14.50 -17.27
N THR A 53 47.96 15.22 -17.96
CA THR A 53 48.49 14.78 -19.27
C THR A 53 49.23 13.45 -19.15
N ASP A 54 50.04 13.29 -18.10
CA ASP A 54 50.78 12.04 -17.84
C ASP A 54 49.82 10.89 -17.50
N LEU A 55 48.74 11.15 -16.76
CA LEU A 55 47.70 10.14 -16.48
C LEU A 55 46.97 9.70 -17.76
N ILE A 56 46.61 10.63 -18.65
CA ILE A 56 45.94 10.30 -19.92
C ILE A 56 46.87 9.51 -20.84
N LYS A 57 48.17 9.80 -20.83
CA LYS A 57 49.18 9.09 -21.66
C LYS A 57 49.62 7.74 -21.09
N ARG A 58 49.24 7.41 -19.86
CA ARG A 58 49.69 6.18 -19.20
C ARG A 58 49.13 4.95 -19.94
N PRO A 59 49.96 3.95 -20.29
CA PRO A 59 49.48 2.73 -20.92
C PRO A 59 48.41 2.02 -20.07
N GLY A 60 47.30 1.65 -20.72
CA GLY A 60 46.15 1.02 -20.08
C GLY A 60 45.26 1.99 -19.27
N ALA A 61 45.48 3.30 -19.35
CA ALA A 61 44.63 4.30 -18.70
C ALA A 61 43.58 4.88 -19.66
N CYS A 62 42.42 5.20 -19.09
CA CYS A 62 41.34 5.93 -19.77
C CYS A 62 40.73 6.93 -18.79
N LEU A 63 40.55 8.17 -19.23
CA LEU A 63 39.82 9.18 -18.47
C LEU A 63 38.49 9.41 -19.18
N LEU A 64 37.37 9.02 -18.57
CA LEU A 64 36.04 9.31 -19.12
C LEU A 64 35.60 10.70 -18.68
N LYS A 65 35.05 11.50 -19.60
CA LYS A 65 34.46 12.82 -19.37
C LYS A 65 32.95 12.78 -19.65
N CYS A 66 32.17 13.50 -18.84
CA CYS A 66 30.75 13.71 -19.03
C CYS A 66 30.50 15.18 -19.38
N THR A 67 29.84 15.42 -20.52
CA THR A 67 29.49 16.76 -21.00
C THR A 67 28.00 16.87 -21.29
N ASN A 68 27.42 18.07 -21.14
CA ASN A 68 26.07 18.35 -21.63
C ASN A 68 26.05 18.71 -23.12
N ASN A 69 24.86 18.93 -23.67
CA ASN A 69 24.64 19.37 -25.05
C ASN A 69 25.31 20.70 -25.43
N ARG A 70 25.78 21.49 -24.46
CA ARG A 70 26.55 22.74 -24.68
C ARG A 70 28.06 22.51 -24.66
N GLY A 71 28.52 21.28 -24.45
CA GLY A 71 29.93 20.93 -24.32
C GLY A 71 30.55 21.29 -22.97
N GLU A 72 29.73 21.63 -21.97
CA GLU A 72 30.22 21.95 -20.61
C GLU A 72 30.56 20.66 -19.88
N PHE A 73 31.71 20.64 -19.19
CA PHE A 73 32.19 19.48 -18.45
C PHE A 73 31.50 19.38 -17.09
N LEU A 74 30.73 18.32 -16.91
CA LEU A 74 29.94 18.10 -15.69
C LEU A 74 30.53 17.04 -14.77
N GLY A 75 31.41 16.17 -15.29
CA GLY A 75 32.11 15.18 -14.48
C GLY A 75 33.20 14.44 -15.25
N CYS A 76 34.05 13.72 -14.52
CA CYS A 76 35.03 12.81 -15.10
C CYS A 76 35.38 11.64 -14.15
N VAL A 77 35.98 10.58 -14.66
CA VAL A 77 36.51 9.47 -13.86
C VAL A 77 37.73 8.86 -14.54
N TYR A 78 38.76 8.58 -13.75
CA TYR A 78 40.00 7.97 -14.19
C TYR A 78 39.97 6.47 -13.98
N LEU A 79 40.33 5.73 -15.02
CA LEU A 79 40.38 4.27 -15.08
C LEU A 79 41.79 3.84 -15.46
N HIS A 80 42.33 2.83 -14.79
CA HIS A 80 43.62 2.26 -15.14
C HIS A 80 43.60 0.73 -15.01
N HIS A 81 43.86 0.06 -16.13
CA HIS A 81 43.90 -1.40 -16.19
C HIS A 81 45.14 -1.92 -15.45
N TYR A 82 44.91 -2.83 -14.50
CA TYR A 82 45.96 -3.47 -13.73
C TYR A 82 45.62 -4.94 -13.49
N GLN A 83 46.38 -5.84 -14.14
CA GLN A 83 46.16 -7.29 -14.08
C GLN A 83 44.77 -7.68 -14.59
N ASP A 84 43.91 -8.30 -13.76
CA ASP A 84 42.53 -8.63 -14.10
C ASP A 84 41.53 -7.66 -13.44
N GLU A 85 41.97 -6.46 -13.08
CA GLU A 85 41.17 -5.44 -12.41
C GLU A 85 41.29 -4.07 -13.09
N MET A 86 40.24 -3.27 -12.94
CA MET A 86 40.25 -1.87 -13.32
C MET A 86 40.35 -1.01 -12.07
N TYR A 87 41.43 -0.25 -11.93
CA TYR A 87 41.52 0.77 -10.88
C TYR A 87 40.64 1.96 -11.27
N LEU A 88 39.75 2.39 -10.37
CA LEU A 88 38.92 3.58 -10.50
C LEU A 88 39.38 4.65 -9.52
N GLY A 89 39.66 5.83 -10.05
CA GLY A 89 40.06 7.00 -9.28
C GLY A 89 39.47 8.29 -9.85
N MET A 90 39.65 9.39 -9.11
CA MET A 90 39.30 10.74 -9.57
C MET A 90 37.85 10.88 -10.09
N LEU A 91 36.89 10.17 -9.48
CA LEU A 91 35.47 10.32 -9.79
C LEU A 91 35.00 11.70 -9.36
N THR A 92 34.84 12.57 -10.34
CA THR A 92 34.62 14.01 -10.19
C THR A 92 33.27 14.38 -10.75
N VAL A 93 32.51 15.18 -10.02
CA VAL A 93 31.28 15.84 -10.50
C VAL A 93 31.38 17.31 -10.14
N SER A 94 31.04 18.19 -11.09
CA SER A 94 30.99 19.63 -10.85
C SER A 94 30.15 19.93 -9.60
N PRO A 95 30.60 20.80 -8.68
CA PRO A 95 29.86 21.15 -7.45
C PRO A 95 28.41 21.53 -7.71
N GLU A 96 28.14 22.26 -8.79
CA GLU A 96 26.81 22.74 -9.16
C GLU A 96 25.89 21.63 -9.71
N SER A 97 26.48 20.50 -10.10
CA SER A 97 25.78 19.34 -10.66
C SER A 97 25.81 18.14 -9.73
N GLN A 98 26.24 18.29 -8.47
CA GLN A 98 26.13 17.21 -7.49
C GLN A 98 24.65 16.89 -7.22
N ALA A 99 24.37 15.64 -6.84
CA ALA A 99 23.01 15.08 -6.69
C ALA A 99 22.14 14.99 -7.96
N SER A 100 22.68 15.32 -9.15
CA SER A 100 21.97 15.18 -10.44
C SER A 100 22.06 13.78 -11.08
N GLY A 101 22.75 12.82 -10.44
CA GLY A 101 22.93 11.46 -10.96
C GLY A 101 24.18 11.25 -11.82
N ILE A 102 24.93 12.30 -12.19
CA ILE A 102 26.13 12.20 -13.05
C ILE A 102 27.21 11.27 -12.49
N GLY A 103 27.47 11.32 -11.17
CA GLY A 103 28.44 10.43 -10.55
C GLY A 103 28.05 8.95 -10.61
N LYS A 104 26.75 8.65 -10.66
CA LYS A 104 26.24 7.29 -10.87
C LYS A 104 26.49 6.85 -12.32
N GLN A 105 26.18 7.72 -13.29
CA GLN A 105 26.38 7.42 -14.72
C GLN A 105 27.86 7.22 -15.06
N LEU A 106 28.77 8.02 -14.51
CA LEU A 106 30.22 7.85 -14.68
C LEU A 106 30.72 6.53 -14.08
N LEU A 107 30.16 6.09 -12.95
CA LEU A 107 30.50 4.81 -12.35
C LEU A 107 29.98 3.64 -13.19
N GLU A 108 28.76 3.72 -13.71
CA GLU A 108 28.19 2.72 -14.63
C GLU A 108 29.01 2.62 -15.93
N ALA A 109 29.40 3.76 -16.50
CA ALA A 109 30.29 3.80 -17.65
C ALA A 109 31.68 3.21 -17.35
N SER A 110 32.17 3.36 -16.12
CA SER A 110 33.42 2.74 -15.67
C SER A 110 33.32 1.22 -15.56
N GLU A 111 32.20 0.71 -15.06
CA GLU A 111 31.92 -0.72 -15.00
C GLU A 111 31.81 -1.32 -16.39
N GLU A 112 31.18 -0.62 -17.31
CA GLU A 112 31.08 -1.06 -18.70
C GLU A 112 32.45 -1.06 -19.40
N TYR A 113 33.22 0.01 -19.25
CA TYR A 113 34.58 0.07 -19.77
C TYR A 113 35.46 -1.06 -19.20
N ALA A 114 35.36 -1.34 -17.90
CA ALA A 114 36.10 -2.42 -17.26
C ALA A 114 35.70 -3.81 -17.78
N ARG A 115 34.42 -4.05 -18.09
CA ARG A 115 33.97 -5.31 -18.72
C ARG A 115 34.51 -5.45 -20.15
N GLN A 116 34.55 -4.35 -20.90
CA GLN A 116 35.08 -4.34 -22.27
C GLN A 116 36.58 -4.66 -22.31
N GLU A 117 37.31 -4.30 -21.26
CA GLU A 117 38.73 -4.63 -21.08
C GLU A 117 38.97 -5.95 -20.32
N ASP A 118 37.94 -6.81 -20.21
CA ASP A 118 37.96 -8.14 -19.58
C ASP A 118 38.43 -8.14 -18.09
N CYS A 119 38.21 -7.03 -17.38
CA CYS A 119 38.52 -6.95 -15.95
C CYS A 119 37.46 -7.65 -15.11
N LYS A 120 37.85 -8.55 -14.20
CA LYS A 120 36.95 -9.27 -13.30
C LYS A 120 36.44 -8.44 -12.12
N ALA A 121 37.05 -7.29 -11.84
CA ALA A 121 36.66 -6.42 -10.74
C ALA A 121 37.08 -4.96 -11.00
N ILE A 122 36.42 -4.04 -10.29
CA ILE A 122 36.91 -2.67 -10.10
C ILE A 122 37.46 -2.54 -8.69
N THR A 123 38.63 -1.93 -8.56
CA THR A 123 39.22 -1.54 -7.28
C THR A 123 39.42 -0.04 -7.19
N MET A 124 39.33 0.51 -5.98
CA MET A 124 39.60 1.92 -5.73
C MET A 124 40.15 2.13 -4.32
N THR A 125 40.75 3.29 -4.10
CA THR A 125 41.20 3.74 -2.78
C THR A 125 40.40 4.97 -2.34
N VAL A 126 39.92 4.95 -1.08
CA VAL A 126 39.14 6.04 -0.48
C VAL A 126 39.80 6.45 0.83
N ILE A 127 39.90 7.75 1.12
CA ILE A 127 40.46 8.25 2.39
C ILE A 127 39.59 7.69 3.54
N SER A 128 40.21 7.01 4.50
CA SER A 128 39.52 6.16 5.49
C SER A 128 38.47 6.87 6.34
N ILE A 129 38.69 8.16 6.62
CA ILE A 129 37.79 8.98 7.45
C ILE A 129 36.57 9.51 6.70
N ARG A 130 36.43 9.22 5.40
CA ARG A 130 35.32 9.70 4.56
C ARG A 130 34.15 8.70 4.60
N ASN A 131 33.57 8.52 5.79
CA ASN A 131 32.53 7.51 6.05
C ASN A 131 31.32 7.62 5.11
N GLU A 132 30.90 8.85 4.77
CA GLU A 132 29.79 9.07 3.83
C GLU A 132 30.12 8.63 2.40
N LEU A 133 31.36 8.83 1.97
CA LEU A 133 31.87 8.41 0.66
C LEU A 133 32.02 6.90 0.57
N ILE A 134 32.55 6.26 1.61
CA ILE A 134 32.61 4.81 1.72
C ILE A 134 31.20 4.22 1.63
N ALA A 135 30.26 4.72 2.44
CA ALA A 135 28.87 4.26 2.42
C ALA A 135 28.19 4.47 1.05
N TRP A 136 28.54 5.52 0.31
CA TRP A 136 28.02 5.77 -1.03
C TRP A 136 28.49 4.73 -2.05
N TYR A 137 29.75 4.31 -1.98
CA TYR A 137 30.29 3.23 -2.81
C TYR A 137 29.74 1.85 -2.39
N GLU A 138 29.53 1.62 -1.08
CA GLU A 138 28.91 0.38 -0.59
C GLU A 138 27.50 0.18 -1.14
N ARG A 139 26.68 1.24 -1.16
CA ARG A 139 25.36 1.22 -1.80
C ARG A 139 25.41 0.94 -3.32
N ARG A 140 26.59 0.98 -3.94
CA ARG A 140 26.83 0.70 -5.37
C ARG A 140 27.54 -0.63 -5.61
N GLY A 141 27.64 -1.47 -4.57
CA GLY A 141 28.17 -2.84 -4.66
C GLY A 141 29.68 -2.95 -4.47
N PHE A 142 30.36 -1.87 -4.08
CA PHE A 142 31.73 -1.98 -3.58
C PHE A 142 31.71 -2.49 -2.14
N HIS A 143 32.75 -3.21 -1.73
CA HIS A 143 32.96 -3.62 -0.35
C HIS A 143 34.38 -3.26 0.08
N LEU A 144 34.55 -2.95 1.37
CA LEU A 144 35.88 -2.81 1.97
C LEU A 144 36.60 -4.15 1.90
N THR A 145 37.85 -4.16 1.40
CA THR A 145 38.66 -5.38 1.35
C THR A 145 39.35 -5.67 2.69
N GLY A 146 39.35 -4.69 3.61
CA GLY A 146 40.13 -4.70 4.84
C GLY A 146 41.57 -4.21 4.67
N GLU A 147 42.04 -4.02 3.43
CA GLU A 147 43.37 -3.48 3.16
C GLU A 147 43.42 -1.97 3.37
N LYS A 148 44.53 -1.50 3.97
CA LYS A 148 44.84 -0.09 4.18
C LYS A 148 46.15 0.28 3.52
N GLN A 149 46.23 1.47 2.95
CA GLN A 149 47.45 2.00 2.33
C GLN A 149 47.83 3.35 2.97
N PRO A 150 49.11 3.62 3.24
CA PRO A 150 49.53 4.90 3.76
C PRO A 150 49.24 6.02 2.76
N PHE A 151 48.86 7.20 3.24
CA PHE A 151 48.71 8.36 2.36
C PHE A 151 50.09 8.77 1.81
N PRO A 152 50.26 8.97 0.48
CA PRO A 152 51.55 9.28 -0.12
C PRO A 152 52.19 10.54 0.46
N ASN A 153 53.49 10.46 0.77
CA ASN A 153 54.30 11.63 1.12
C ASN A 153 54.81 12.32 -0.16
N ASP A 154 53.88 12.74 -1.00
CA ASP A 154 54.15 13.38 -2.29
C ASP A 154 53.21 14.59 -2.46
N PRO A 155 53.75 15.82 -2.59
CA PRO A 155 52.95 17.03 -2.74
C PRO A 155 51.91 16.98 -3.87
N ARG A 156 52.09 16.12 -4.88
CA ARG A 156 51.14 15.91 -5.98
C ARG A 156 49.81 15.30 -5.55
N PHE A 157 49.74 14.64 -4.40
CA PHE A 157 48.51 14.08 -3.84
C PHE A 157 47.81 15.03 -2.84
N GLY A 158 48.39 16.22 -2.62
CA GLY A 158 47.96 17.22 -1.65
C GLY A 158 48.70 17.08 -0.31
N ILE A 159 48.71 18.17 0.47
CA ILE A 159 49.38 18.23 1.77
C ILE A 159 48.36 17.87 2.87
N PRO A 160 48.48 16.73 3.58
CA PRO A 160 47.54 16.36 4.63
C PRO A 160 47.52 17.38 5.76
N LYS A 161 46.32 17.84 6.15
CA LYS A 161 46.13 18.72 7.32
C LYS A 161 46.05 17.94 8.63
N GLN A 162 45.90 16.63 8.54
CA GLN A 162 45.88 15.66 9.63
C GLN A 162 46.39 14.30 9.12
N PRO A 163 46.71 13.32 9.99
CA PRO A 163 47.09 11.99 9.55
C PRO A 163 45.97 11.34 8.70
N LEU A 164 46.31 10.86 7.51
CA LEU A 164 45.39 10.20 6.58
C LEU A 164 45.93 8.83 6.17
N GLU A 165 45.02 7.91 5.88
CA GLU A 165 45.28 6.62 5.25
C GLU A 165 44.17 6.33 4.23
N PHE A 166 44.43 5.46 3.27
CA PHE A 166 43.43 4.96 2.34
C PHE A 166 42.91 3.59 2.80
N VAL A 167 41.62 3.36 2.60
CA VAL A 167 41.02 2.02 2.58
C VAL A 167 40.79 1.58 1.13
N VAL A 168 40.98 0.30 0.85
CA VAL A 168 40.74 -0.27 -0.47
C VAL A 168 39.30 -0.81 -0.54
N MET A 169 38.60 -0.44 -1.61
CA MET A 169 37.26 -0.93 -1.91
C MET A 169 37.25 -1.68 -3.24
N LYS A 170 36.49 -2.77 -3.31
CA LYS A 170 36.42 -3.63 -4.50
C LYS A 170 34.98 -3.95 -4.87
N LYS A 171 34.69 -4.01 -6.17
CA LYS A 171 33.43 -4.50 -6.72
C LYS A 171 33.72 -5.58 -7.76
N LYS A 172 33.13 -6.77 -7.60
CA LYS A 172 33.27 -7.86 -8.58
C LYS A 172 32.40 -7.56 -9.80
N LEU A 173 32.95 -7.74 -10.99
CA LEU A 173 32.23 -7.57 -12.26
C LEU A 173 31.73 -8.94 -12.73
N ILE A 174 30.42 -9.04 -12.92
CA ILE A 174 29.79 -10.24 -13.47
C ILE A 174 29.89 -10.17 -15.00
N HIS A 175 30.60 -11.11 -15.60
CA HIS A 175 30.68 -11.27 -17.05
C HIS A 175 29.62 -12.30 -17.45
N ASN A 176 28.65 -11.90 -18.27
CA ASN A 176 27.73 -12.85 -18.85
C ASN A 176 28.52 -13.71 -19.84
N LYS A 177 28.66 -15.01 -19.53
CA LYS A 177 29.29 -15.98 -20.43
C LYS A 177 28.42 -16.16 -21.66
N HIS A 178 28.58 -15.31 -22.67
CA HIS A 178 28.35 -15.59 -24.09
C HIS A 178 28.72 -14.34 -24.89
N THR A 179 29.96 -14.28 -25.39
CA THR A 179 30.30 -13.83 -26.76
C THR A 179 31.81 -13.88 -26.91
N ASN A 180 32.29 -14.89 -27.61
CA ASN A 180 33.61 -14.89 -28.20
C ASN A 180 33.38 -15.02 -29.71
N GLN A 181 33.37 -13.91 -30.44
CA GLN A 181 33.59 -13.85 -31.90
C GLN A 181 33.66 -12.39 -32.39
N GLY A 182 34.80 -12.05 -33.01
CA GLY A 182 34.86 -11.16 -34.18
C GLY A 182 34.91 -9.65 -33.93
N LYS A 183 36.13 -9.09 -33.93
CA LYS A 183 36.36 -7.69 -34.33
C LYS A 183 36.05 -7.55 -35.82
N GLU A 184 35.14 -6.66 -36.21
CA GLU A 184 35.22 -5.89 -37.45
C GLU A 184 34.23 -4.70 -37.44
N HIS A 185 34.71 -3.57 -37.97
CA HIS A 185 34.05 -2.27 -38.05
C HIS A 185 32.65 -2.33 -38.69
N ILE A 186 31.70 -1.52 -38.20
CA ILE A 186 30.86 -0.59 -39.00
C ILE A 186 30.08 0.35 -38.07
N THR A 187 30.18 1.63 -38.40
CA THR A 187 29.40 2.78 -37.98
C THR A 187 27.91 2.59 -38.27
N GLN A 188 27.02 2.69 -37.27
CA GLN A 188 25.70 3.33 -37.39
C GLN A 188 24.95 3.33 -36.06
N SER A 189 24.38 4.50 -35.75
CA SER A 189 23.49 4.79 -34.63
C SER A 189 22.42 3.72 -34.41
N ARG A 190 22.42 3.12 -33.21
CA ARG A 190 21.25 2.45 -32.62
C ARG A 190 21.16 2.86 -31.15
N THR A 191 20.06 3.52 -30.83
CA THR A 191 19.48 3.63 -29.49
C THR A 191 19.45 2.24 -28.85
N VAL A 192 20.17 2.06 -27.74
CA VAL A 192 20.10 0.82 -26.94
C VAL A 192 19.00 1.02 -25.91
N ASP A 193 17.77 0.65 -26.29
CA ASP A 193 16.78 0.19 -25.33
C ASP A 193 17.32 -1.10 -24.73
N THR A 194 17.67 -1.10 -23.44
CA THR A 194 17.89 -2.34 -22.70
C THR A 194 16.52 -3.00 -22.49
N MET A 195 16.02 -3.70 -23.52
CA MET A 195 15.07 -4.78 -23.30
C MET A 195 15.85 -5.89 -22.60
N THR A 196 15.67 -6.02 -21.29
CA THR A 196 15.78 -7.33 -20.66
C THR A 196 14.86 -8.26 -21.43
N ASP A 197 15.41 -9.36 -21.96
CA ASP A 197 14.63 -10.33 -22.72
C ASP A 197 13.43 -10.74 -21.86
N ALA A 198 12.21 -10.45 -22.34
CA ALA A 198 10.98 -10.67 -21.58
C ALA A 198 10.83 -12.16 -21.19
N HIS A 199 11.51 -13.05 -21.90
CA HIS A 199 11.56 -14.49 -21.63
C HIS A 199 12.16 -14.87 -20.27
N ASP A 200 13.04 -14.04 -19.68
CA ASP A 200 13.69 -14.37 -18.39
C ASP A 200 13.13 -13.59 -17.18
N ASN A 201 12.19 -12.68 -17.38
CA ASN A 201 11.59 -11.90 -16.29
C ASN A 201 10.73 -12.80 -15.37
N PRO A 202 11.03 -12.90 -14.05
CA PRO A 202 10.30 -13.79 -13.14
C PRO A 202 8.82 -13.45 -13.03
N LEU A 203 8.43 -12.19 -13.18
CA LEU A 203 7.03 -11.75 -13.11
C LEU A 203 6.17 -12.32 -14.26
N LEU A 204 6.78 -12.65 -15.40
CA LEU A 204 6.09 -13.17 -16.59
C LEU A 204 5.99 -14.71 -16.60
N LYS A 205 6.71 -15.39 -15.70
CA LYS A 205 6.71 -16.85 -15.63
C LYS A 205 5.39 -17.35 -15.03
N ARG A 206 4.90 -18.48 -15.55
CA ARG A 206 3.77 -19.19 -14.93
C ARG A 206 4.16 -19.58 -13.50
N TRP A 207 3.23 -19.43 -12.57
CA TRP A 207 3.41 -19.94 -11.22
C TRP A 207 3.33 -21.46 -11.27
N GLU A 208 4.44 -22.12 -10.93
CA GLU A 208 4.58 -23.58 -10.97
C GLU A 208 5.06 -24.12 -9.62
N GLY A 209 4.90 -25.43 -9.40
CA GLY A 209 5.31 -26.11 -8.18
C GLY A 209 4.17 -26.43 -7.22
N PRO A 210 4.48 -26.70 -5.93
CA PRO A 210 3.49 -27.04 -4.91
C PRO A 210 2.34 -26.03 -4.85
N TYR A 211 1.16 -26.51 -4.42
CA TYR A 211 -0.07 -25.68 -4.29
C TYR A 211 -0.53 -25.06 -5.62
N GLY A 212 -0.16 -25.64 -6.76
CA GLY A 212 -0.45 -25.08 -8.10
C GLY A 212 0.41 -23.85 -8.44
N GLY A 213 1.54 -23.68 -7.76
CA GLY A 213 2.44 -22.53 -7.90
C GLY A 213 2.07 -21.33 -7.03
N VAL A 214 3.05 -20.48 -6.73
CA VAL A 214 2.90 -19.27 -5.91
C VAL A 214 3.64 -18.08 -6.55
N PRO A 215 3.31 -16.82 -6.20
CA PRO A 215 4.02 -15.66 -6.72
C PRO A 215 5.53 -15.73 -6.38
N PRO A 216 6.43 -15.34 -7.30
CA PRO A 216 7.87 -15.56 -7.18
C PRO A 216 8.56 -14.47 -6.33
N PHE A 217 7.99 -14.16 -5.16
CA PHE A 217 8.34 -12.98 -4.36
C PHE A 217 9.82 -12.85 -3.98
N ASP A 218 10.54 -13.95 -3.89
CA ASP A 218 11.96 -14.04 -3.55
C ASP A 218 12.90 -13.69 -4.71
N SER A 219 12.38 -13.54 -5.94
CA SER A 219 13.14 -13.25 -7.16
C SER A 219 12.77 -11.92 -7.83
N VAL A 220 11.77 -11.21 -7.30
CA VAL A 220 11.26 -9.97 -7.88
C VAL A 220 12.09 -8.77 -7.45
N GLU A 221 12.53 -7.98 -8.44
CA GLU A 221 13.26 -6.73 -8.24
C GLU A 221 12.53 -5.55 -8.90
N VAL A 222 12.65 -4.35 -8.33
CA VAL A 222 11.94 -3.14 -8.80
C VAL A 222 12.11 -2.86 -10.31
N PRO A 223 13.31 -2.98 -10.92
CA PRO A 223 13.50 -2.74 -12.35
C PRO A 223 12.74 -3.70 -13.27
N GLN A 224 12.27 -4.84 -12.76
CA GLN A 224 11.57 -5.85 -13.56
C GLN A 224 10.09 -5.52 -13.79
N PHE A 225 9.48 -4.65 -12.97
CA PHE A 225 8.04 -4.38 -13.04
C PHE A 225 7.60 -3.72 -14.34
N LYS A 226 8.28 -2.65 -14.76
CA LYS A 226 7.93 -1.95 -16.00
C LYS A 226 7.95 -2.88 -17.23
N PRO A 227 9.06 -3.58 -17.56
CA PRO A 227 9.08 -4.47 -18.72
C PRO A 227 8.07 -5.63 -18.59
N ALA A 228 7.85 -6.17 -17.39
CA ALA A 228 6.83 -7.21 -17.18
C ALA A 228 5.41 -6.69 -17.43
N LEU A 229 5.07 -5.51 -16.92
CA LEU A 229 3.76 -4.90 -17.13
C LEU A 229 3.52 -4.58 -18.60
N GLU A 230 4.51 -3.99 -19.28
CA GLU A 230 4.41 -3.66 -20.71
C GLU A 230 4.24 -4.93 -21.57
N ALA A 231 5.03 -5.98 -21.31
CA ALA A 231 4.90 -7.25 -22.02
C ALA A 231 3.55 -7.95 -21.74
N ALA A 232 3.10 -7.98 -20.48
CA ALA A 232 1.83 -8.62 -20.12
C ALA A 232 0.61 -7.85 -20.65
N MET A 233 0.68 -6.52 -20.72
CA MET A 233 -0.35 -5.70 -21.38
C MET A 233 -0.40 -5.98 -22.89
N ALA A 234 0.75 -6.08 -23.56
CA ALA A 234 0.81 -6.40 -24.99
C ALA A 234 0.24 -7.80 -25.29
N ASP A 235 0.63 -8.82 -24.53
CA ASP A 235 0.09 -10.19 -24.64
C ASP A 235 -1.43 -10.22 -24.48
N ASN A 236 -1.98 -9.49 -23.50
CA ASN A 236 -3.43 -9.41 -23.31
C ASN A 236 -4.12 -8.70 -24.49
N LEU A 237 -3.59 -7.58 -24.97
CA LEU A 237 -4.15 -6.87 -26.13
C LEU A 237 -4.17 -7.75 -27.39
N ASP A 238 -3.14 -8.56 -27.62
CA ASP A 238 -3.10 -9.50 -28.75
C ASP A 238 -4.16 -10.59 -28.63
N LYS A 239 -4.37 -11.15 -27.44
CA LYS A 239 -5.44 -12.13 -27.17
C LYS A 239 -6.82 -11.51 -27.34
N VAL A 240 -7.02 -10.30 -26.81
CA VAL A 240 -8.26 -9.53 -26.99
C VAL A 240 -8.55 -9.27 -28.47
N LYS A 241 -7.52 -8.93 -29.26
CA LYS A 241 -7.66 -8.74 -30.71
C LYS A 241 -8.11 -10.03 -31.39
N GLN A 242 -7.55 -11.19 -31.04
CA GLN A 242 -7.96 -12.48 -31.59
C GLN A 242 -9.44 -12.80 -31.28
N ILE A 243 -9.89 -12.51 -30.05
CA ILE A 243 -11.30 -12.67 -29.66
C ILE A 243 -12.18 -11.74 -30.48
N ALA A 244 -11.82 -10.45 -30.56
CA ALA A 244 -12.56 -9.43 -31.28
C ALA A 244 -12.70 -9.74 -32.78
N SER A 245 -11.65 -10.30 -33.40
CA SER A 245 -11.60 -10.61 -34.83
C SER A 245 -11.99 -12.05 -35.18
N ASN A 246 -12.51 -12.85 -34.24
CA ASN A 246 -12.91 -14.22 -34.54
C ASN A 246 -14.07 -14.24 -35.55
N ALA A 247 -13.87 -14.94 -36.68
CA ALA A 247 -14.84 -14.98 -37.78
C ALA A 247 -16.11 -15.80 -37.46
N GLU A 248 -16.06 -16.66 -36.45
CA GLU A 248 -17.23 -17.40 -35.97
C GLU A 248 -18.21 -16.46 -35.26
N ALA A 249 -19.50 -16.80 -35.36
CA ALA A 249 -20.57 -16.10 -34.64
C ALA A 249 -20.25 -16.03 -33.12
N PRO A 250 -20.53 -14.90 -32.45
CA PRO A 250 -20.23 -14.77 -31.02
C PRO A 250 -21.01 -15.79 -30.17
N THR A 251 -20.29 -16.54 -29.36
CA THR A 251 -20.84 -17.46 -28.36
C THR A 251 -20.27 -17.12 -26.98
N PHE A 252 -20.86 -17.69 -25.93
CA PHE A 252 -20.29 -17.57 -24.59
C PHE A 252 -18.83 -18.03 -24.56
N ASP A 253 -18.51 -19.19 -25.16
CA ASP A 253 -17.17 -19.77 -25.10
C ASP A 253 -16.12 -18.97 -25.87
N ASN A 254 -16.43 -18.56 -27.11
CA ASN A 254 -15.46 -17.87 -27.96
C ASN A 254 -15.36 -16.36 -27.68
N THR A 255 -16.13 -15.84 -26.73
CA THR A 255 -16.17 -14.41 -26.37
C THR A 255 -16.00 -14.20 -24.86
N ILE A 256 -17.00 -14.55 -24.05
CA ILE A 256 -16.98 -14.29 -22.59
C ILE A 256 -15.96 -15.19 -21.90
N ALA A 257 -16.01 -16.49 -22.15
CA ALA A 257 -15.07 -17.44 -21.57
C ALA A 257 -13.64 -17.21 -22.10
N ALA A 258 -13.49 -16.80 -23.36
CA ALA A 258 -12.19 -16.43 -23.91
C ALA A 258 -11.58 -15.21 -23.19
N MET A 259 -12.39 -14.22 -22.81
CA MET A 259 -11.93 -13.06 -22.02
C MET A 259 -11.43 -13.44 -20.62
N GLU A 260 -12.09 -14.38 -19.93
CA GLU A 260 -11.61 -14.91 -18.63
C GLU A 260 -10.20 -15.52 -18.70
N ARG A 261 -9.80 -16.02 -19.86
CA ARG A 261 -8.46 -16.61 -20.08
C ARG A 261 -7.43 -15.57 -20.53
N ALA A 262 -7.87 -14.55 -21.26
CA ALA A 262 -6.98 -13.60 -21.93
C ALA A 262 -6.13 -12.78 -20.94
N ASP A 263 -6.68 -12.47 -19.76
CA ASP A 263 -6.06 -11.55 -18.80
C ASP A 263 -5.06 -12.19 -17.82
N ARG A 264 -4.95 -13.53 -17.80
CA ARG A 264 -4.25 -14.28 -16.74
C ARG A 264 -2.81 -13.79 -16.48
N THR A 265 -2.03 -13.55 -17.54
CA THR A 265 -0.63 -13.08 -17.42
C THR A 265 -0.58 -11.70 -16.76
N PHE A 266 -1.34 -10.74 -17.30
CA PHE A 266 -1.41 -9.38 -16.78
C PHE A 266 -1.93 -9.36 -15.34
N ARG A 267 -2.95 -10.15 -15.04
CA ARG A 267 -3.52 -10.30 -13.69
C ARG A 267 -2.45 -10.70 -12.68
N ASN A 268 -1.61 -11.69 -13.00
CA ASN A 268 -0.54 -12.14 -12.11
C ASN A 268 0.52 -11.05 -11.87
N VAL A 269 1.01 -10.40 -12.94
CA VAL A 269 1.99 -9.30 -12.82
C VAL A 269 1.42 -8.13 -12.01
N HIS A 270 0.18 -7.74 -12.32
CA HIS A 270 -0.49 -6.62 -11.68
C HIS A 270 -0.77 -6.88 -10.20
N ILE A 271 -1.05 -8.12 -9.80
CA ILE A 271 -1.17 -8.51 -8.38
C ILE A 271 0.14 -8.26 -7.63
N VAL A 272 1.28 -8.70 -8.19
CA VAL A 272 2.59 -8.48 -7.55
C VAL A 272 2.93 -6.98 -7.49
N TYR A 273 2.60 -6.23 -8.54
CA TYR A 273 2.75 -4.77 -8.56
C TYR A 273 1.95 -4.09 -7.43
N ASN A 274 0.69 -4.48 -7.23
CA ASN A 274 -0.13 -3.94 -6.13
C ASN A 274 0.39 -4.33 -4.74
N ILE A 275 1.01 -5.50 -4.59
CA ILE A 275 1.66 -5.90 -3.35
C ILE A 275 2.88 -5.02 -3.07
N TRP A 276 3.72 -4.75 -4.06
CA TRP A 276 4.84 -3.81 -3.87
C TRP A 276 4.33 -2.40 -3.53
N SER A 277 3.28 -1.94 -4.21
CA SER A 277 2.62 -0.66 -3.93
C SER A 277 2.15 -0.53 -2.48
N ALA A 278 1.54 -1.58 -1.92
CA ALA A 278 0.93 -1.52 -0.59
C ALA A 278 1.87 -1.96 0.55
N ASN A 279 2.81 -2.87 0.30
CA ASN A 279 3.59 -3.57 1.34
C ASN A 279 5.09 -3.27 1.31
N MET A 280 5.63 -2.79 0.18
CA MET A 280 7.07 -2.61 -0.09
C MET A 280 7.36 -1.34 -0.90
N ASN A 281 6.59 -0.26 -0.67
CA ASN A 281 6.64 0.98 -1.46
C ASN A 281 7.91 1.79 -1.20
N SER A 282 8.98 1.48 -1.92
CA SER A 282 10.24 2.23 -1.87
C SER A 282 10.21 3.46 -2.79
N PRO A 283 11.10 4.46 -2.58
CA PRO A 283 11.22 5.60 -3.50
C PRO A 283 11.45 5.19 -4.97
N GLU A 284 12.18 4.10 -5.21
CA GLU A 284 12.39 3.53 -6.54
C GLU A 284 11.10 2.95 -7.11
N PHE A 285 10.29 2.27 -6.30
CA PHE A 285 9.02 1.72 -6.75
C PHE A 285 7.98 2.83 -7.02
N GLN A 286 8.00 3.92 -6.25
CA GLN A 286 7.14 5.08 -6.50
C GLN A 286 7.32 5.69 -7.90
N LEU A 287 8.54 5.65 -8.44
CA LEU A 287 8.81 6.06 -9.83
C LEU A 287 8.09 5.13 -10.82
N VAL A 288 8.11 3.82 -10.58
CA VAL A 288 7.37 2.84 -11.37
C VAL A 288 5.87 3.13 -11.31
N GLU A 289 5.32 3.47 -10.14
CA GLU A 289 3.89 3.82 -10.01
C GLU A 289 3.50 5.06 -10.81
N ARG A 290 4.31 6.12 -10.74
CA ARG A 290 4.06 7.36 -11.48
C ARG A 290 4.07 7.13 -12.99
N GLU A 291 4.94 6.27 -13.49
CA GLU A 291 5.01 5.94 -14.91
C GLU A 291 3.91 4.96 -15.35
N MET A 292 3.72 3.87 -14.59
CA MET A 292 2.89 2.75 -15.02
C MET A 292 1.40 2.93 -14.72
N GLY A 293 1.03 3.65 -13.65
CA GLY A 293 -0.38 3.86 -13.30
C GLY A 293 -1.23 4.38 -14.47
N PRO A 294 -0.81 5.46 -15.16
CA PRO A 294 -1.54 5.98 -16.32
C PRO A 294 -1.52 5.04 -17.53
N LYS A 295 -0.41 4.32 -17.77
CA LYS A 295 -0.32 3.34 -18.86
C LYS A 295 -1.28 2.17 -18.64
N ILE A 296 -1.41 1.69 -17.40
CA ILE A 296 -2.36 0.64 -17.01
C ILE A 296 -3.80 1.11 -17.20
N ALA A 297 -4.11 2.37 -16.85
CA ALA A 297 -5.43 2.95 -17.10
C ALA A 297 -5.74 3.00 -18.60
N ALA A 298 -4.81 3.50 -19.42
CA ALA A 298 -4.95 3.55 -20.89
C ALA A 298 -5.09 2.15 -21.52
N PHE A 299 -4.35 1.17 -21.01
CA PHE A 299 -4.47 -0.24 -21.42
C PHE A 299 -5.87 -0.79 -21.14
N SER A 300 -6.41 -0.53 -19.94
CA SER A 300 -7.76 -0.97 -19.58
C SER A 300 -8.81 -0.33 -20.51
N ASP A 301 -8.66 0.96 -20.81
CA ASP A 301 -9.55 1.67 -21.74
C ASP A 301 -9.47 1.07 -23.16
N GLN A 302 -8.29 0.68 -23.65
CA GLN A 302 -8.15 0.04 -24.97
C GLN A 302 -8.98 -1.24 -25.10
N ILE A 303 -9.07 -2.05 -24.03
CA ILE A 303 -9.89 -3.26 -24.02
C ILE A 303 -11.38 -2.89 -24.01
N ILE A 304 -11.80 -2.02 -23.08
CA ILE A 304 -13.21 -1.61 -22.92
C ILE A 304 -13.75 -0.93 -24.19
N GLN A 305 -12.92 -0.10 -24.83
CA GLN A 305 -13.32 0.73 -25.96
C GLN A 305 -13.23 0.01 -27.30
N ASN A 306 -12.66 -1.21 -27.34
CA ASN A 306 -12.61 -2.04 -28.54
C ASN A 306 -14.03 -2.37 -29.03
N GLU A 307 -14.41 -1.74 -30.13
CA GLU A 307 -15.78 -1.81 -30.66
C GLU A 307 -16.16 -3.22 -31.11
N GLN A 308 -15.26 -3.92 -31.82
CA GLN A 308 -15.52 -5.29 -32.27
C GLN A 308 -15.70 -6.23 -31.09
N LEU A 309 -14.85 -6.13 -30.06
CA LEU A 309 -15.00 -6.91 -28.84
C LEU A 309 -16.34 -6.64 -28.16
N PHE A 310 -16.70 -5.37 -27.98
CA PHE A 310 -17.97 -5.01 -27.33
C PHE A 310 -19.18 -5.50 -28.12
N GLN A 311 -19.17 -5.40 -29.46
CA GLN A 311 -20.23 -5.94 -30.32
C GLN A 311 -20.40 -7.45 -30.11
N ARG A 312 -19.30 -8.21 -29.94
CA ARG A 312 -19.38 -9.64 -29.62
C ARG A 312 -19.99 -9.89 -28.24
N ILE A 313 -19.55 -9.15 -27.22
CA ILE A 313 -20.09 -9.26 -25.84
C ILE A 313 -21.59 -8.91 -25.84
N GLU A 314 -21.99 -7.84 -26.52
CA GLU A 314 -23.39 -7.42 -26.63
C GLU A 314 -24.23 -8.45 -27.37
N ALA A 315 -23.72 -9.03 -28.45
CA ALA A 315 -24.41 -10.10 -29.18
C ALA A 315 -24.69 -11.32 -28.28
N VAL A 316 -23.72 -11.76 -27.47
CA VAL A 316 -23.92 -12.85 -26.50
C VAL A 316 -24.93 -12.45 -25.42
N TYR A 317 -24.85 -11.22 -24.91
CA TYR A 317 -25.76 -10.74 -23.87
C TYR A 317 -27.22 -10.60 -24.34
N GLN A 318 -27.44 -10.18 -25.59
CA GLN A 318 -28.78 -9.97 -26.17
C GLN A 318 -29.35 -11.24 -26.83
N SER A 319 -28.52 -12.26 -27.07
CA SER A 319 -28.95 -13.49 -27.73
C SER A 319 -30.00 -14.26 -26.91
N PRO A 320 -31.04 -14.83 -27.55
CA PRO A 320 -31.96 -15.75 -26.90
C PRO A 320 -31.26 -17.02 -26.37
N GLU A 321 -30.12 -17.40 -26.97
CA GLU A 321 -29.32 -18.54 -26.53
C GLU A 321 -28.74 -18.36 -25.12
N LYS A 322 -28.64 -17.11 -24.62
CA LYS A 322 -28.25 -16.82 -23.23
C LYS A 322 -29.12 -17.57 -22.22
N ALA A 323 -30.39 -17.80 -22.52
CA ALA A 323 -31.30 -18.54 -21.65
C ALA A 323 -30.94 -20.03 -21.48
N LYS A 324 -30.13 -20.59 -22.40
CA LYS A 324 -29.63 -21.97 -22.32
C LYS A 324 -28.33 -22.10 -21.53
N LEU A 325 -27.67 -20.98 -21.22
CA LEU A 325 -26.46 -20.97 -20.39
C LEU A 325 -26.80 -21.31 -18.94
N THR A 326 -25.82 -21.82 -18.20
CA THR A 326 -25.98 -22.04 -16.75
C THR A 326 -26.22 -20.71 -16.02
N PRO A 327 -26.83 -20.70 -14.83
CA PRO A 327 -27.02 -19.47 -14.06
C PRO A 327 -25.72 -18.67 -13.85
N GLU A 328 -24.61 -19.35 -13.57
CA GLU A 328 -23.31 -18.72 -13.40
C GLU A 328 -22.80 -18.08 -14.70
N GLN A 329 -22.95 -18.76 -15.85
CA GLN A 329 -22.60 -18.21 -17.16
C GLN A 329 -23.45 -16.99 -17.53
N GLN A 330 -24.75 -17.00 -17.18
CA GLN A 330 -25.62 -15.84 -17.36
C GLN A 330 -25.16 -14.67 -16.50
N ARG A 331 -24.79 -14.94 -15.24
CA ARG A 331 -24.23 -13.93 -14.32
C ARG A 331 -22.91 -13.36 -14.84
N LEU A 332 -22.01 -14.19 -15.36
CA LEU A 332 -20.76 -13.73 -15.95
C LEU A 332 -21.00 -12.87 -17.20
N THR A 333 -21.91 -13.30 -18.07
CA THR A 333 -22.28 -12.54 -19.27
C THR A 333 -22.86 -11.17 -18.88
N TRP A 334 -23.72 -11.13 -17.86
CA TRP A 334 -24.21 -9.89 -17.27
C TRP A 334 -23.05 -9.04 -16.71
N HIS A 335 -22.11 -9.65 -15.98
CA HIS A 335 -20.97 -8.95 -15.38
C HIS A 335 -20.12 -8.24 -16.44
N TYR A 336 -19.69 -8.95 -17.49
CA TYR A 336 -18.91 -8.37 -18.59
C TYR A 336 -19.68 -7.27 -19.32
N TYR A 337 -20.92 -7.55 -19.74
CA TYR A 337 -21.71 -6.57 -20.48
C TYR A 337 -21.90 -5.27 -19.70
N ASN A 338 -22.35 -5.36 -18.44
CA ASN A 338 -22.63 -4.17 -17.64
C ASN A 338 -21.37 -3.40 -17.29
N ASN A 339 -20.25 -4.08 -17.01
CA ASN A 339 -18.98 -3.40 -16.75
C ASN A 339 -18.45 -2.66 -17.99
N PHE A 340 -18.56 -3.26 -19.18
CA PHE A 340 -18.20 -2.59 -20.43
C PHE A 340 -19.08 -1.35 -20.68
N VAL A 341 -20.40 -1.47 -20.53
CA VAL A 341 -21.33 -0.34 -20.71
C VAL A 341 -21.03 0.77 -19.70
N ARG A 342 -20.90 0.44 -18.41
CA ARG A 342 -20.59 1.40 -17.34
C ARG A 342 -19.22 2.05 -17.48
N ALA A 343 -18.30 1.41 -18.18
CA ALA A 343 -16.98 1.94 -18.50
C ALA A 343 -16.92 2.66 -19.87
N GLY A 344 -18.07 2.86 -20.54
CA GLY A 344 -18.16 3.72 -21.72
C GLY A 344 -17.98 3.00 -23.06
N ALA A 345 -18.15 1.67 -23.13
CA ALA A 345 -18.01 0.93 -24.39
C ALA A 345 -18.98 1.42 -25.50
N LYS A 346 -20.15 1.98 -25.11
CA LYS A 346 -21.17 2.54 -26.01
C LYS A 346 -20.94 4.00 -26.43
N LEU A 347 -19.91 4.65 -25.92
CA LEU A 347 -19.60 6.04 -26.29
C LEU A 347 -19.10 6.13 -27.74
N ASN A 348 -19.29 7.30 -28.35
CA ASN A 348 -18.67 7.60 -29.64
C ASN A 348 -17.15 7.74 -29.50
N ALA A 349 -16.43 7.76 -30.63
CA ALA A 349 -14.97 7.81 -30.64
C ALA A 349 -14.37 9.03 -29.91
N ALA A 350 -14.99 10.21 -30.02
CA ALA A 350 -14.50 11.43 -29.36
C ALA A 350 -14.66 11.33 -27.84
N ASP A 351 -15.81 10.85 -27.38
CA ASP A 351 -16.10 10.67 -25.96
C ASP A 351 -15.25 9.55 -25.35
N LYS A 352 -15.00 8.46 -26.10
CA LYS A 352 -14.04 7.41 -25.72
C LYS A 352 -12.63 7.97 -25.50
N ALA A 353 -12.14 8.79 -26.42
CA ALA A 353 -10.83 9.44 -26.29
C ALA A 353 -10.79 10.38 -25.08
N ARG A 354 -11.85 11.16 -24.85
CA ARG A 354 -11.94 12.05 -23.68
C ARG A 354 -11.99 11.25 -22.36
N LEU A 355 -12.76 10.17 -22.33
CA LEU A 355 -12.86 9.28 -21.17
C LEU A 355 -11.50 8.70 -20.82
N SER A 356 -10.73 8.24 -21.81
CA SER A 356 -9.41 7.68 -21.55
C SER A 356 -8.41 8.71 -21.01
N GLN A 357 -8.44 9.94 -21.54
CA GLN A 357 -7.64 11.04 -20.98
C GLN A 357 -7.99 11.31 -19.52
N ILE A 358 -9.28 11.30 -19.18
CA ILE A 358 -9.75 11.49 -17.80
C ILE A 358 -9.26 10.34 -16.90
N ASN A 359 -9.41 9.09 -17.33
CA ASN A 359 -8.98 7.92 -16.54
C ASN A 359 -7.46 7.92 -16.28
N GLN A 360 -6.66 8.30 -17.28
CA GLN A 360 -5.21 8.47 -17.11
C GLN A 360 -4.84 9.61 -16.17
N GLN A 361 -5.56 10.74 -16.23
CA GLN A 361 -5.36 11.86 -15.31
C GLN A 361 -5.73 11.47 -13.88
N LEU A 362 -6.88 10.81 -13.67
CA LEU A 362 -7.27 10.27 -12.38
C LEU A 362 -6.21 9.32 -11.81
N ALA A 363 -5.71 8.37 -12.61
CA ALA A 363 -4.66 7.46 -12.18
C ALA A 363 -3.39 8.19 -11.70
N ARG A 364 -2.96 9.25 -12.40
CA ARG A 364 -1.84 10.10 -11.94
C ARG A 364 -2.13 10.76 -10.59
N GLN A 365 -3.31 11.35 -10.45
CA GLN A 365 -3.67 12.09 -9.24
C GLN A 365 -3.84 11.15 -8.04
N PHE A 366 -4.38 9.95 -8.24
CA PHE A 366 -4.49 8.91 -7.23
C PHE A 366 -3.11 8.49 -6.67
N THR A 367 -2.15 8.24 -7.57
CA THR A 367 -0.77 7.93 -7.17
C THR A 367 -0.14 9.08 -6.40
N ARG A 368 -0.28 10.32 -6.89
CA ARG A 368 0.27 11.51 -6.25
C ARG A 368 -0.32 11.75 -4.85
N PHE A 369 -1.65 11.68 -4.74
CA PHE A 369 -2.36 11.83 -3.46
C PHE A 369 -1.82 10.82 -2.42
N SER A 370 -1.69 9.56 -2.82
CA SER A 370 -1.23 8.48 -1.94
C SER A 370 0.22 8.66 -1.50
N GLN A 371 1.11 9.03 -2.44
CA GLN A 371 2.53 9.26 -2.15
C GLN A 371 2.71 10.49 -1.24
N ASN A 372 1.92 11.55 -1.42
CA ASN A 372 1.93 12.73 -0.56
C ASN A 372 1.54 12.39 0.90
N VAL A 373 0.48 11.61 1.10
CA VAL A 373 0.09 11.15 2.45
C VAL A 373 1.18 10.28 3.05
N LEU A 374 1.73 9.33 2.29
CA LEU A 374 2.81 8.45 2.76
C LEU A 374 4.08 9.24 3.13
N ALA A 375 4.40 10.31 2.39
CA ALA A 375 5.51 11.19 2.71
C ALA A 375 5.29 11.91 4.04
N ASP A 376 4.10 12.50 4.27
CA ASP A 376 3.77 13.11 5.57
C ASP A 376 3.82 12.09 6.73
N GLU A 377 3.32 10.86 6.53
CA GLU A 377 3.41 9.78 7.54
C GLU A 377 4.87 9.37 7.84
N SER A 378 5.74 9.43 6.82
CA SER A 378 7.13 9.01 6.91
C SER A 378 8.05 10.10 7.48
N GLU A 379 7.80 11.36 7.16
CA GLU A 379 8.69 12.49 7.44
C GLU A 379 8.30 13.28 8.67
N GLN A 380 7.00 13.38 9.00
CA GLN A 380 6.54 14.16 10.13
C GLN A 380 6.52 13.35 11.42
N TYR A 381 6.92 14.01 12.52
CA TYR A 381 6.90 13.43 13.85
C TYR A 381 7.00 14.50 14.94
N VAL A 382 6.59 14.16 16.16
CA VAL A 382 6.81 14.98 17.36
C VAL A 382 7.88 14.34 18.23
N VAL A 383 8.97 15.06 18.48
CA VAL A 383 10.05 14.62 19.38
C VAL A 383 9.68 14.90 20.83
N LEU A 384 9.79 13.87 21.68
CA LEU A 384 9.69 13.94 23.12
C LEU A 384 11.10 14.13 23.69
N GLN A 385 11.32 15.23 24.40
CA GLN A 385 12.65 15.72 24.79
C GLN A 385 13.12 15.12 26.11
N ASN A 386 12.22 14.93 27.07
CA ASN A 386 12.57 14.48 28.41
C ASN A 386 11.53 13.50 28.98
N GLU A 387 11.88 12.82 30.08
CA GLU A 387 11.03 11.77 30.69
C GLU A 387 9.62 12.28 31.08
N ALA A 388 9.48 13.57 31.41
CA ALA A 388 8.17 14.16 31.73
C ALA A 388 7.24 14.26 30.51
N ASP A 389 7.77 14.20 29.28
CA ASP A 389 6.97 14.12 28.07
C ASP A 389 6.32 12.72 27.88
N LEU A 390 6.78 11.70 28.61
CA LEU A 390 6.24 10.33 28.60
C LEU A 390 5.20 10.08 29.70
N GLU A 391 4.87 11.08 30.50
CA GLU A 391 3.94 10.95 31.62
C GLU A 391 2.54 10.50 31.16
N GLY A 392 1.94 9.58 31.92
CA GLY A 392 0.63 8.97 31.63
C GLY A 392 0.67 7.82 30.61
N LEU A 393 1.71 7.72 29.76
CA LEU A 393 1.79 6.66 28.78
C LEU A 393 2.01 5.29 29.44
N PRO A 394 1.23 4.25 29.05
CA PRO A 394 1.46 2.89 29.50
C PRO A 394 2.78 2.37 28.93
N GLN A 395 3.37 1.36 29.60
CA GLN A 395 4.69 0.85 29.22
C GLN A 395 4.75 0.42 27.75
N SER A 396 3.68 -0.20 27.24
CA SER A 396 3.62 -0.60 25.84
C SER A 396 3.68 0.58 24.86
N ALA A 397 3.09 1.72 25.18
CA ALA A 397 3.21 2.94 24.36
C ALA A 397 4.61 3.58 24.49
N ARG A 398 5.19 3.56 25.70
CA ARG A 398 6.57 4.02 25.95
C ARG A 398 7.58 3.24 25.10
N ASP A 399 7.44 1.92 25.03
CA ASP A 399 8.33 1.05 24.24
C ASP A 399 8.25 1.39 22.74
N VAL A 400 7.06 1.69 22.23
CA VAL A 400 6.86 2.08 20.81
C VAL A 400 7.57 3.40 20.50
N VAL A 401 7.35 4.44 21.32
CA VAL A 401 7.86 5.79 21.04
C VAL A 401 9.36 5.89 21.27
N THR A 402 9.91 5.13 22.23
CA THR A 402 11.35 5.07 22.49
C THR A 402 12.10 4.31 21.38
N ALA A 403 11.55 3.19 20.89
CA ALA A 403 12.15 2.43 19.79
C ALA A 403 12.24 3.25 18.48
N ALA A 404 11.29 4.16 18.24
CA ALA A 404 11.27 5.02 17.06
C ALA A 404 12.46 6.00 16.98
N VAL A 405 13.04 6.40 18.13
CA VAL A 405 14.21 7.29 18.22
C VAL A 405 15.41 6.67 17.51
N ALA A 406 15.70 5.41 17.83
CA ALA A 406 16.83 4.68 17.25
C ALA A 406 16.66 4.47 15.74
N ALA A 407 15.43 4.15 15.30
CA ALA A 407 15.12 3.94 13.89
C ALA A 407 15.31 5.21 13.04
N LYS A 408 14.95 6.39 13.57
CA LYS A 408 15.07 7.67 12.86
C LYS A 408 16.38 8.42 13.11
N LYS A 409 17.25 7.95 14.01
CA LYS A 409 18.55 8.58 14.35
C LYS A 409 18.42 10.04 14.83
N ILE A 410 17.41 10.32 15.64
CA ILE A 410 17.13 11.66 16.19
C ILE A 410 17.45 11.68 17.69
N THR A 411 17.76 12.85 18.25
CA THR A 411 17.97 13.02 19.70
C THR A 411 16.63 13.28 20.41
N GLY A 412 16.36 12.54 21.48
CA GLY A 412 15.15 12.66 22.32
C GLY A 412 14.94 11.39 23.16
N VAL A 413 13.99 11.41 24.10
CA VAL A 413 13.57 10.20 24.84
C VAL A 413 12.51 9.38 24.09
N GLY A 414 11.84 9.97 23.11
CA GLY A 414 10.80 9.30 22.33
C GLY A 414 10.39 10.08 21.08
N ILE A 415 9.72 9.43 20.15
CA ILE A 415 9.13 10.05 18.97
C ILE A 415 7.70 9.54 18.77
N ILE A 416 6.77 10.47 18.58
CA ILE A 416 5.44 10.16 18.06
C ILE A 416 5.50 10.29 16.54
N THR A 417 5.47 9.16 15.83
CA THR A 417 5.44 9.16 14.36
C THR A 417 4.05 9.54 13.87
N ASN A 418 3.94 10.13 12.68
CA ASN A 418 2.66 10.54 12.10
C ASN A 418 1.85 9.34 11.53
N THR A 419 1.67 8.31 12.33
CA THR A 419 0.91 7.10 12.02
C THR A 419 -0.15 6.88 13.09
N ARG A 420 -1.30 6.31 12.70
CA ARG A 420 -2.41 6.07 13.65
C ARG A 420 -1.98 5.22 14.85
N SER A 421 -1.13 4.23 14.63
CA SER A 421 -0.62 3.32 15.68
C SER A 421 0.28 4.00 16.72
N SER A 422 0.89 5.14 16.39
CA SER A 422 1.67 5.95 17.34
C SER A 422 0.84 7.07 17.95
N VAL A 423 -0.01 7.71 17.15
CA VAL A 423 -0.83 8.87 17.56
C VAL A 423 -1.95 8.47 18.51
N ALA A 424 -2.74 7.43 18.18
CA ALA A 424 -3.94 7.11 18.95
C ALA A 424 -3.64 6.77 20.42
N PRO A 425 -2.65 5.90 20.75
CA PRO A 425 -2.29 5.64 22.14
C PRO A 425 -1.80 6.90 22.88
N PHE A 426 -1.08 7.79 22.18
CA PHE A 426 -0.59 9.02 22.79
C PHE A 426 -1.74 9.96 23.17
N LEU A 427 -2.73 10.13 22.29
CA LEU A 427 -3.92 10.96 22.55
C LEU A 427 -4.81 10.37 23.66
N THR A 428 -4.85 9.06 23.80
CA THR A 428 -5.63 8.38 24.85
C THR A 428 -4.98 8.48 26.23
N TYR A 429 -3.66 8.38 26.34
CA TYR A 429 -3.01 8.18 27.65
C TYR A 429 -2.10 9.30 28.14
N SER A 430 -1.53 10.14 27.25
CA SER A 430 -0.56 11.16 27.69
C SER A 430 -1.21 12.19 28.60
N SER A 431 -0.62 12.47 29.76
CA SER A 431 -1.06 13.56 30.65
C SER A 431 -0.78 14.96 30.07
N ARG A 432 0.14 15.06 29.10
CA ARG A 432 0.63 16.31 28.52
C ARG A 432 -0.31 16.86 27.46
N ARG A 433 -1.29 17.66 27.91
CA ARG A 433 -2.30 18.30 27.04
C ARG A 433 -1.68 19.12 25.91
N ASP A 434 -0.60 19.84 26.18
CA ASP A 434 0.15 20.63 25.20
C ASP A 434 0.74 19.75 24.08
N LEU A 435 1.24 18.56 24.43
CA LEU A 435 1.75 17.61 23.45
C LEU A 435 0.61 16.88 22.73
N ARG A 436 -0.49 16.56 23.41
CA ARG A 436 -1.67 15.95 22.76
C ARG A 436 -2.19 16.86 21.65
N GLU A 437 -2.30 18.16 21.90
CA GLU A 437 -2.69 19.14 20.88
C GLU A 437 -1.72 19.12 19.69
N LYS A 438 -0.42 19.18 19.95
CA LYS A 438 0.61 19.17 18.88
C LYS A 438 0.55 17.89 18.03
N VAL A 439 0.46 16.74 18.68
CA VAL A 439 0.37 15.42 18.03
C VAL A 439 -0.92 15.30 17.22
N TRP A 440 -2.05 15.73 17.78
CA TRP A 440 -3.34 15.72 17.10
C TRP A 440 -3.32 16.60 15.84
N ARG A 441 -2.82 17.84 15.95
CA ARG A 441 -2.71 18.77 14.81
C ARG A 441 -1.83 18.20 13.69
N MET A 442 -0.70 17.60 14.03
CA MET A 442 0.15 16.90 13.05
C MET A 442 -0.63 15.80 12.30
N PHE A 443 -1.39 14.98 13.03
CA PHE A 443 -2.10 13.86 12.44
C PHE A 443 -3.26 14.26 11.53
N ILE A 444 -4.05 15.26 11.94
CA ILE A 444 -5.21 15.73 11.17
C ILE A 444 -4.84 16.64 9.99
N SER A 445 -3.60 17.16 9.96
CA SER A 445 -3.11 18.06 8.88
C SER A 445 -2.33 17.32 7.79
N ARG A 446 -2.31 15.98 7.79
CA ARG A 446 -1.71 15.20 6.69
C ARG A 446 -2.35 15.60 5.36
N GLY A 447 -1.51 15.87 4.38
CA GLY A 447 -1.92 16.38 3.07
C GLY A 447 -2.45 17.81 3.07
N ASP A 448 -2.39 18.55 4.18
CA ASP A 448 -3.02 19.86 4.38
C ASP A 448 -2.04 20.89 4.98
N ASN A 449 -0.78 20.84 4.55
CA ASN A 449 0.32 21.63 5.12
C ASN A 449 0.75 22.82 4.23
N GLY A 450 0.07 23.07 3.10
CA GLY A 450 0.39 24.17 2.17
C GLY A 450 1.75 24.04 1.44
N GLY A 451 2.39 22.87 1.52
CA GLY A 451 3.70 22.56 0.95
C GLY A 451 3.65 21.60 -0.24
N GLU A 452 4.76 20.92 -0.52
CA GLU A 452 4.89 19.97 -1.65
C GLU A 452 3.89 18.81 -1.59
N HIS A 453 3.55 18.36 -0.37
CA HIS A 453 2.63 17.25 -0.13
C HIS A 453 1.16 17.70 0.05
N ASP A 454 0.82 18.95 -0.26
CA ASP A 454 -0.56 19.43 -0.17
C ASP A 454 -1.47 18.74 -1.20
N ASN A 455 -2.62 18.24 -0.73
CA ASN A 455 -3.57 17.46 -1.48
C ASN A 455 -4.88 18.19 -1.79
N ASN A 456 -5.05 19.46 -1.38
CA ASN A 456 -6.29 20.20 -1.64
C ASN A 456 -6.51 20.43 -3.14
N ALA A 457 -5.47 20.86 -3.86
CA ALA A 457 -5.52 21.05 -5.31
C ALA A 457 -5.73 19.72 -6.05
N ILE A 458 -5.08 18.65 -5.58
CA ILE A 458 -5.20 17.30 -6.15
C ILE A 458 -6.63 16.77 -5.99
N SER A 459 -7.21 16.93 -4.79
CA SER A 459 -8.59 16.54 -4.51
C SER A 459 -9.58 17.29 -5.38
N THR A 460 -9.38 18.61 -5.56
CA THR A 460 -10.18 19.44 -6.47
C THR A 460 -10.17 18.88 -7.90
N GLU A 461 -8.99 18.57 -8.42
CA GLU A 461 -8.84 18.03 -9.78
C GLU A 461 -9.51 16.66 -9.92
N ILE A 462 -9.34 15.76 -8.95
CA ILE A 462 -10.00 14.46 -8.93
C ILE A 462 -11.53 14.62 -8.99
N LEU A 463 -12.10 15.50 -8.17
CA LEU A 463 -13.56 15.71 -8.13
C LEU A 463 -14.09 16.24 -9.46
N GLN A 464 -13.39 17.19 -10.08
CA GLN A 464 -13.76 17.71 -11.40
C GLN A 464 -13.71 16.62 -12.48
N LEU A 465 -12.64 15.82 -12.50
CA LEU A 465 -12.48 14.71 -13.44
C LEU A 465 -13.56 13.65 -13.25
N ARG A 466 -13.90 13.30 -12.01
CA ARG A 466 -15.00 12.38 -11.67
C ARG A 466 -16.35 12.89 -12.16
N ALA A 467 -16.66 14.16 -11.92
CA ALA A 467 -17.90 14.78 -12.37
C ALA A 467 -18.01 14.78 -13.90
N GLN A 468 -16.94 15.17 -14.61
CA GLN A 468 -16.88 15.12 -16.07
C GLN A 468 -17.06 13.70 -16.60
N ARG A 469 -16.38 12.72 -15.99
CA ARG A 469 -16.51 11.31 -16.36
C ARG A 469 -17.94 10.80 -16.20
N ALA A 470 -18.59 11.11 -15.08
CA ALA A 470 -19.96 10.68 -14.83
C ALA A 470 -20.94 11.26 -15.87
N GLN A 471 -20.82 12.55 -16.18
CA GLN A 471 -21.64 13.19 -17.22
C GLN A 471 -21.40 12.57 -18.59
N LEU A 472 -20.14 12.34 -18.94
CA LEU A 472 -19.76 11.70 -20.21
C LEU A 472 -20.38 10.31 -20.35
N LEU A 473 -20.46 9.57 -19.24
CA LEU A 473 -21.08 8.25 -19.16
C LEU A 473 -22.62 8.29 -19.04
N GLY A 474 -23.24 9.48 -19.03
CA GLY A 474 -24.69 9.65 -18.96
C GLY A 474 -25.29 9.62 -17.55
N TYR A 475 -24.48 9.73 -16.50
CA TYR A 475 -24.95 9.76 -15.12
C TYR A 475 -25.04 11.19 -14.57
N PRO A 476 -26.03 11.49 -13.70
CA PRO A 476 -26.16 12.82 -13.10
C PRO A 476 -24.93 13.26 -12.31
N THR A 477 -24.37 12.34 -11.52
CA THR A 477 -23.19 12.60 -10.68
C THR A 477 -22.32 11.35 -10.56
N HIS A 478 -21.10 11.51 -10.05
CA HIS A 478 -20.21 10.37 -9.76
C HIS A 478 -20.86 9.40 -8.78
N ALA A 479 -21.59 9.87 -7.77
CA ALA A 479 -22.30 9.00 -6.83
C ALA A 479 -23.35 8.09 -7.53
N HIS A 480 -24.14 8.63 -8.46
CA HIS A 480 -25.11 7.83 -9.21
C HIS A 480 -24.43 6.73 -10.05
N TRP A 481 -23.32 7.06 -10.71
CA TRP A 481 -22.52 6.07 -11.43
C TRP A 481 -21.99 4.97 -10.49
N ARG A 482 -21.44 5.36 -9.33
CA ARG A 482 -20.85 4.41 -8.37
C ARG A 482 -21.88 3.45 -7.79
N LEU A 483 -23.08 3.92 -7.44
CA LEU A 483 -24.05 3.12 -6.70
C LEU A 483 -24.93 2.18 -7.54
N GLU A 484 -25.04 2.34 -8.86
CA GLU A 484 -25.91 1.48 -9.68
C GLU A 484 -25.60 -0.03 -9.51
N ASN A 485 -24.32 -0.39 -9.34
CA ASN A 485 -23.86 -1.78 -9.08
C ASN A 485 -23.55 -2.05 -7.60
N THR A 486 -24.40 -1.57 -6.71
CA THR A 486 -24.33 -1.84 -5.26
C THR A 486 -25.67 -2.41 -4.75
N MET A 487 -25.75 -2.84 -3.51
CA MET A 487 -27.03 -3.21 -2.86
C MET A 487 -27.91 -1.99 -2.62
N ALA A 488 -27.31 -0.84 -2.27
CA ALA A 488 -28.03 0.41 -2.08
C ALA A 488 -28.64 0.96 -3.37
N LYS A 489 -28.04 0.68 -4.53
CA LYS A 489 -28.46 1.10 -5.90
C LYS A 489 -28.45 2.60 -6.19
N THR A 490 -28.74 3.44 -5.20
CA THR A 490 -28.96 4.88 -5.37
C THR A 490 -28.36 5.67 -4.20
N PRO A 491 -27.76 6.85 -4.44
CA PRO A 491 -27.19 7.69 -3.37
C PRO A 491 -28.23 8.12 -2.34
N GLU A 492 -29.49 8.28 -2.71
CA GLU A 492 -30.59 8.66 -1.83
C GLU A 492 -30.80 7.63 -0.71
N LYS A 493 -30.84 6.34 -1.04
CA LYS A 493 -30.97 5.26 -0.05
C LYS A 493 -29.76 5.17 0.89
N ALA A 494 -28.56 5.36 0.37
CA ALA A 494 -27.35 5.39 1.19
C ALA A 494 -27.36 6.60 2.16
N MET A 495 -27.79 7.77 1.68
CA MET A 495 -27.97 8.97 2.50
C MET A 495 -29.02 8.78 3.59
N GLU A 496 -30.19 8.20 3.26
CA GLU A 496 -31.26 7.91 4.21
C GLU A 496 -30.76 7.08 5.39
N LEU A 497 -30.03 5.99 5.11
CA LEU A 497 -29.44 5.15 6.15
C LEU A 497 -28.43 5.92 7.01
N MET A 498 -27.50 6.65 6.39
CA MET A 498 -26.48 7.40 7.12
C MET A 498 -27.10 8.49 8.01
N GLU A 499 -28.08 9.23 7.51
CA GLU A 499 -28.76 10.30 8.26
C GLU A 499 -29.63 9.76 9.40
N ALA A 500 -30.23 8.58 9.24
CA ALA A 500 -30.97 7.90 10.30
C ALA A 500 -30.08 7.56 11.51
N VAL A 501 -28.82 7.17 11.26
CA VAL A 501 -27.84 6.84 12.32
C VAL A 501 -27.11 8.09 12.83
N TRP A 502 -26.92 9.11 11.99
CA TRP A 502 -26.23 10.36 12.34
C TRP A 502 -26.86 11.07 13.55
N LYS A 503 -28.18 11.27 13.53
CA LYS A 503 -28.90 12.02 14.57
C LYS A 503 -28.69 11.43 15.98
N PRO A 504 -28.95 10.13 16.24
CA PRO A 504 -28.70 9.54 17.55
C PRO A 504 -27.22 9.48 17.93
N ALA A 505 -26.31 9.36 16.96
CA ALA A 505 -24.88 9.40 17.22
C ALA A 505 -24.42 10.76 17.74
N VAL A 506 -24.86 11.86 17.11
CA VAL A 506 -24.58 13.23 17.56
C VAL A 506 -25.19 13.49 18.94
N ALA A 507 -26.41 13.00 19.21
CA ALA A 507 -27.01 13.10 20.55
C ALA A 507 -26.18 12.36 21.61
N ARG A 508 -25.69 11.15 21.31
CA ARG A 508 -24.82 10.39 22.21
C ARG A 508 -23.48 11.09 22.47
N VAL A 509 -22.90 11.80 21.49
CA VAL A 509 -21.70 12.61 21.72
C VAL A 509 -21.94 13.66 22.81
N GLN A 510 -23.11 14.31 22.84
CA GLN A 510 -23.39 15.33 23.87
C GLN A 510 -23.40 14.73 25.28
N GLU A 511 -23.96 13.52 25.43
CA GLU A 511 -23.91 12.76 26.69
C GLU A 511 -22.47 12.40 27.07
N GLU A 512 -21.68 11.90 26.11
CA GLU A 512 -20.27 11.55 26.32
C GLU A 512 -19.43 12.76 26.72
N VAL A 513 -19.60 13.90 26.05
CA VAL A 513 -18.91 15.16 26.38
C VAL A 513 -19.31 15.67 27.76
N ALA A 514 -20.58 15.55 28.15
CA ALA A 514 -21.03 15.92 29.49
C ALA A 514 -20.38 15.04 30.59
N ASP A 515 -20.29 13.73 30.37
CA ASP A 515 -19.59 12.80 31.26
C ASP A 515 -18.09 13.16 31.36
N MET A 516 -17.44 13.46 30.23
CA MET A 516 -16.03 13.86 30.19
C MET A 516 -15.78 15.21 30.89
N GLN A 517 -16.65 16.20 30.68
CA GLN A 517 -16.49 17.54 31.23
C GLN A 517 -16.54 17.56 32.76
N GLN A 518 -17.29 16.63 33.39
CA GLN A 518 -17.30 16.48 34.86
C GLN A 518 -15.95 16.08 35.43
N ILE A 519 -15.17 15.28 34.69
CA ILE A 519 -13.81 14.88 35.07
C ILE A 519 -12.83 15.98 34.69
N ALA A 520 -12.92 16.51 33.46
CA ALA A 520 -12.02 17.52 32.93
C ALA A 520 -12.01 18.83 33.73
N SER A 521 -13.16 19.25 34.26
CA SER A 521 -13.25 20.46 35.10
C SER A 521 -12.42 20.34 36.39
N LYS A 522 -12.23 19.12 36.93
CA LYS A 522 -11.39 18.87 38.12
C LYS A 522 -9.89 18.99 37.81
N ASP A 523 -9.53 18.78 36.55
CA ASP A 523 -8.16 18.95 36.03
C ASP A 523 -7.93 20.39 35.52
N GLY A 524 -8.89 21.30 35.70
CA GLY A 524 -8.80 22.70 35.23
C GLY A 524 -9.11 22.91 33.75
N VAL A 525 -9.67 21.90 33.07
CA VAL A 525 -10.07 21.99 31.65
C VAL A 525 -11.54 22.41 31.57
N ASN A 526 -11.77 23.67 31.17
CA ASN A 526 -13.12 24.27 31.12
C ASN A 526 -13.95 23.87 29.89
N LYS A 527 -13.30 23.34 28.85
CA LYS A 527 -13.94 22.88 27.62
C LYS A 527 -13.13 21.72 27.04
N ILE A 528 -13.81 20.63 26.69
CA ILE A 528 -13.22 19.54 25.89
C ILE A 528 -12.90 20.06 24.48
N GLU A 529 -11.64 19.93 24.07
CA GLU A 529 -11.22 20.13 22.68
C GLU A 529 -10.98 18.77 21.99
N PRO A 530 -10.86 18.71 20.66
CA PRO A 530 -10.67 17.43 19.95
C PRO A 530 -9.50 16.57 20.44
N TRP A 531 -8.40 17.19 20.88
CA TRP A 531 -7.22 16.50 21.44
C TRP A 531 -7.39 16.06 22.91
N ASP A 532 -8.54 16.36 23.52
CA ASP A 532 -8.90 15.96 24.87
C ASP A 532 -9.90 14.80 24.90
N TYR A 533 -10.62 14.55 23.80
CA TYR A 533 -11.73 13.59 23.75
C TYR A 533 -11.30 12.17 24.18
N SER A 534 -10.28 11.60 23.53
CA SER A 534 -9.83 10.24 23.85
C SER A 534 -9.27 10.13 25.27
N TYR A 535 -8.57 11.17 25.75
CA TYR A 535 -7.98 11.20 27.09
C TYR A 535 -9.04 11.19 28.20
N TYR A 536 -10.02 12.10 28.13
CA TYR A 536 -11.09 12.14 29.12
C TYR A 536 -12.10 11.02 28.95
N GLY A 537 -12.33 10.58 27.71
CA GLY A 537 -13.13 9.39 27.43
C GLY A 537 -12.57 8.16 28.13
N GLU A 538 -11.25 7.97 28.10
CA GLU A 538 -10.59 6.88 28.83
C GLU A 538 -10.76 7.00 30.35
N LYS A 539 -10.68 8.21 30.92
CA LYS A 539 -10.95 8.44 32.34
C LYS A 539 -12.40 8.11 32.72
N VAL A 540 -13.38 8.52 31.89
CA VAL A 540 -14.79 8.17 32.10
C VAL A 540 -14.97 6.66 32.03
N ARG A 541 -14.34 5.98 31.06
CA ARG A 541 -14.40 4.52 30.90
C ARG A 541 -13.96 3.82 32.17
N LYS A 542 -12.80 4.21 32.70
CA LYS A 542 -12.24 3.66 33.95
C LYS A 542 -13.15 3.93 35.15
N ALA A 543 -13.68 5.15 35.27
CA ALA A 543 -14.56 5.54 36.38
C ALA A 543 -15.93 4.84 36.35
N LYS A 544 -16.52 4.63 35.16
CA LYS A 544 -17.90 4.13 34.98
C LYS A 544 -17.98 2.60 34.88
N TYR A 545 -16.96 1.96 34.30
CA TYR A 545 -16.97 0.51 34.03
C TYR A 545 -15.92 -0.28 34.80
N ASP A 546 -15.02 0.39 35.53
CA ASP A 546 -13.90 -0.25 36.23
C ASP A 546 -13.10 -1.22 35.32
N LEU A 547 -12.97 -0.85 34.04
CA LEU A 547 -12.31 -1.64 33.01
C LEU A 547 -10.97 -0.99 32.67
N ASP A 548 -9.86 -1.69 32.81
CA ASP A 548 -8.55 -1.23 32.39
C ASP A 548 -8.13 -1.93 31.08
N GLN A 549 -7.92 -1.18 29.99
CA GLN A 549 -7.54 -1.80 28.72
C GLN A 549 -6.15 -2.44 28.79
N ASP A 550 -5.25 -1.94 29.65
CA ASP A 550 -3.95 -2.57 29.85
C ASP A 550 -4.06 -3.91 30.57
N GLU A 551 -5.11 -4.13 31.37
CA GLU A 551 -5.42 -5.44 31.95
C GLU A 551 -5.93 -6.38 30.85
N VAL A 552 -6.90 -5.94 30.04
CA VAL A 552 -7.46 -6.74 28.93
C VAL A 552 -6.38 -7.16 27.93
N LYS A 553 -5.50 -6.23 27.55
CA LYS A 553 -4.40 -6.45 26.59
C LYS A 553 -3.47 -7.59 26.99
N GLN A 554 -3.33 -7.90 28.29
CA GLN A 554 -2.48 -9.00 28.77
C GLN A 554 -3.00 -10.39 28.35
N TYR A 555 -4.27 -10.48 27.94
CA TYR A 555 -4.91 -11.70 27.47
C TYR A 555 -4.94 -11.81 25.94
N LEU A 556 -4.67 -10.72 25.21
CA LEU A 556 -4.83 -10.63 23.76
C LEU A 556 -3.48 -10.79 23.05
N GLN A 557 -2.95 -12.02 23.09
CA GLN A 557 -1.73 -12.38 22.38
C GLN A 557 -2.02 -12.63 20.89
N LEU A 558 -1.34 -11.95 19.98
CA LEU A 558 -1.51 -12.07 18.53
C LEU A 558 -1.52 -13.53 18.05
N GLU A 559 -0.54 -14.33 18.50
CA GLU A 559 -0.42 -15.73 18.09
C GLU A 559 -1.55 -16.62 18.63
N GLN A 560 -2.02 -16.35 19.85
CA GLN A 560 -3.12 -17.13 20.43
C GLN A 560 -4.45 -16.78 19.76
N LEU A 561 -4.68 -15.51 19.50
CA LEU A 561 -5.86 -15.07 18.76
C LEU A 561 -5.87 -15.63 17.33
N ARG A 562 -4.71 -15.73 16.66
CA ARG A 562 -4.59 -16.45 15.38
C ARG A 562 -5.03 -17.91 15.49
N GLU A 563 -4.62 -18.62 16.53
CA GLU A 563 -5.12 -19.99 16.76
C GLU A 563 -6.64 -20.00 17.01
N GLY A 564 -7.18 -18.98 17.68
CA GLY A 564 -8.62 -18.78 17.83
C GLY A 564 -9.34 -18.59 16.50
N MET A 565 -8.80 -17.76 15.61
CA MET A 565 -9.32 -17.58 14.25
C MET A 565 -9.36 -18.92 13.49
N PHE A 566 -8.29 -19.70 13.56
CA PHE A 566 -8.23 -21.02 12.91
C PHE A 566 -9.22 -22.01 13.50
N TRP A 567 -9.40 -21.99 14.82
CA TRP A 567 -10.40 -22.83 15.48
C TRP A 567 -11.82 -22.46 15.05
N VAL A 568 -12.16 -21.17 15.01
CA VAL A 568 -13.46 -20.68 14.50
C VAL A 568 -13.68 -21.12 13.06
N ALA A 569 -12.68 -20.99 12.19
CA ALA A 569 -12.77 -21.45 10.81
C ALA A 569 -12.98 -22.96 10.70
N GLY A 570 -12.36 -23.74 11.58
CA GLY A 570 -12.59 -25.18 11.70
C GLY A 570 -14.00 -25.54 12.12
N GLU A 571 -14.61 -24.76 13.02
CA GLU A 571 -15.97 -25.01 13.49
C GLU A 571 -17.05 -24.59 12.50
N LEU A 572 -16.86 -23.45 11.82
CA LEU A 572 -17.87 -22.90 10.90
C LEU A 572 -17.74 -23.48 9.49
N PHE A 573 -16.52 -23.65 8.99
CA PHE A 573 -16.24 -23.95 7.58
C PHE A 573 -15.50 -25.27 7.37
N GLY A 574 -15.12 -25.97 8.45
CA GLY A 574 -14.41 -27.24 8.36
C GLY A 574 -12.98 -27.11 7.84
N PHE A 575 -12.29 -25.99 8.10
CA PHE A 575 -10.91 -25.79 7.70
C PHE A 575 -9.88 -26.20 8.77
N SER A 576 -8.68 -26.52 8.32
CA SER A 576 -7.49 -26.76 9.14
C SER A 576 -6.29 -26.06 8.52
N PHE A 577 -5.37 -25.57 9.35
CA PHE A 577 -4.27 -24.72 8.93
C PHE A 577 -2.95 -25.32 9.40
N THR A 578 -2.00 -25.49 8.48
CA THR A 578 -0.67 -26.02 8.78
C THR A 578 0.38 -25.01 8.33
N LEU A 579 1.25 -24.56 9.23
CA LEU A 579 2.36 -23.67 8.88
C LEU A 579 3.27 -24.36 7.86
N VAL A 580 3.60 -23.66 6.78
CA VAL A 580 4.50 -24.16 5.74
C VAL A 580 5.74 -23.28 5.62
N SER A 581 6.88 -23.91 5.38
CA SER A 581 8.16 -23.27 5.11
C SER A 581 8.55 -23.40 3.63
N ASN A 582 9.59 -22.68 3.23
CA ASN A 582 10.12 -22.68 1.84
C ASN A 582 9.10 -22.20 0.79
N ILE A 583 8.16 -21.35 1.20
CA ILE A 583 7.29 -20.59 0.30
C ILE A 583 7.90 -19.20 0.10
N PRO A 584 8.07 -18.72 -1.15
CA PRO A 584 8.48 -17.35 -1.43
C PRO A 584 7.61 -16.31 -0.70
N VAL A 585 8.27 -15.33 -0.08
CA VAL A 585 7.65 -14.19 0.59
C VAL A 585 8.42 -12.91 0.25
N TYR A 586 7.71 -11.78 0.14
CA TYR A 586 8.31 -10.49 -0.20
C TYR A 586 8.95 -9.79 1.01
N HIS A 587 8.70 -10.29 2.22
CA HIS A 587 9.26 -9.77 3.46
C HIS A 587 9.43 -10.91 4.48
N PRO A 588 10.53 -10.97 5.25
CA PRO A 588 10.83 -12.08 6.17
C PRO A 588 9.83 -12.27 7.31
N ASP A 589 9.04 -11.25 7.62
CA ASP A 589 7.99 -11.34 8.65
C ASP A 589 6.68 -11.98 8.16
N VAL A 590 6.56 -12.24 6.86
CA VAL A 590 5.38 -12.90 6.30
C VAL A 590 5.48 -14.40 6.55
N ARG A 591 4.41 -14.96 7.12
CA ARG A 591 4.27 -16.41 7.35
C ARG A 591 3.12 -16.97 6.51
N VAL A 592 3.19 -18.24 6.16
CA VAL A 592 2.24 -18.88 5.23
C VAL A 592 1.70 -20.18 5.82
N TRP A 593 0.39 -20.40 5.69
CA TRP A 593 -0.28 -21.63 6.09
C TRP A 593 -0.95 -22.31 4.89
N ASP A 594 -0.78 -23.63 4.80
CA ASP A 594 -1.60 -24.51 3.96
C ASP A 594 -2.96 -24.72 4.64
N VAL A 595 -4.02 -24.38 3.91
CA VAL A 595 -5.40 -24.54 4.36
C VAL A 595 -5.97 -25.79 3.71
N LYS A 596 -6.50 -26.70 4.53
CA LYS A 596 -7.13 -27.94 4.08
C LYS A 596 -8.54 -28.08 4.63
N ASP A 597 -9.38 -28.75 3.86
CA ASP A 597 -10.63 -29.30 4.37
C ASP A 597 -10.30 -30.36 5.42
N LYS A 598 -10.80 -30.15 6.64
CA LYS A 598 -10.49 -30.95 7.84
C LYS A 598 -11.03 -32.38 7.75
N THR A 599 -12.05 -32.62 6.93
CA THR A 599 -12.71 -33.93 6.81
C THR A 599 -12.05 -34.79 5.72
N THR A 600 -11.75 -34.17 4.58
CA THR A 600 -11.23 -34.86 3.40
C THR A 600 -9.71 -34.78 3.27
N GLY A 601 -9.07 -33.84 3.98
CA GLY A 601 -7.65 -33.53 3.82
C GLY A 601 -7.29 -32.82 2.52
N ARG A 602 -8.29 -32.43 1.71
CA ARG A 602 -8.10 -31.75 0.42
C ARG A 602 -7.53 -30.35 0.63
N HIS A 603 -6.54 -29.98 -0.18
CA HIS A 603 -6.01 -28.62 -0.22
C HIS A 603 -7.08 -27.62 -0.70
N VAL A 604 -7.28 -26.56 0.08
CA VAL A 604 -8.25 -25.48 -0.15
C VAL A 604 -7.56 -24.21 -0.67
N GLY A 605 -6.38 -23.89 -0.14
CA GLY A 605 -5.61 -22.71 -0.54
C GLY A 605 -4.46 -22.39 0.40
N LEU A 606 -3.84 -21.23 0.20
CA LEU A 606 -2.79 -20.70 1.09
C LEU A 606 -3.25 -19.41 1.76
N TRP A 607 -2.87 -19.24 3.03
CA TRP A 607 -3.08 -17.99 3.79
C TRP A 607 -1.75 -17.36 4.19
N TYR A 608 -1.48 -16.17 3.67
CA TYR A 608 -0.31 -15.35 3.98
C TYR A 608 -0.63 -14.32 5.06
N PHE A 609 0.23 -14.19 6.06
CA PHE A 609 0.01 -13.26 7.18
C PHE A 609 1.16 -12.28 7.34
N ASP A 610 0.87 -10.99 7.18
CA ASP A 610 1.82 -9.86 7.29
C ASP A 610 1.33 -8.87 8.37
N PRO A 611 1.58 -9.15 9.67
CA PRO A 611 0.93 -8.42 10.77
C PRO A 611 1.58 -7.10 11.16
N TYR A 612 2.83 -6.85 10.75
CA TYR A 612 3.64 -5.78 11.34
C TYR A 612 3.73 -4.52 10.49
N THR A 613 3.79 -3.38 11.17
CA THR A 613 4.10 -2.07 10.58
C THR A 613 5.57 -1.94 10.20
N ARG A 614 5.86 -1.23 9.11
CA ARG A 614 7.22 -0.91 8.62
C ARG A 614 7.18 0.21 7.60
N THR A 615 8.34 0.84 7.34
CA THR A 615 8.51 1.81 6.25
C THR A 615 8.13 1.19 4.90
N GLY A 616 7.42 1.94 4.06
CA GLY A 616 6.96 1.50 2.74
C GLY A 616 5.71 0.61 2.76
N LYS A 617 5.18 0.24 3.94
CA LYS A 617 3.87 -0.39 4.05
C LYS A 617 2.82 0.68 4.37
N LYS A 618 1.73 0.72 3.60
CA LYS A 618 0.63 1.65 3.85
C LYS A 618 0.01 1.40 5.24
N SER A 619 -0.52 2.45 5.86
CA SER A 619 -1.24 2.35 7.13
C SER A 619 -2.60 1.65 6.96
N GLY A 620 -3.00 0.81 7.92
CA GLY A 620 -4.34 0.22 8.02
C GLY A 620 -4.33 -1.29 8.22
N ALA A 621 -5.40 -1.95 7.78
CA ALA A 621 -5.48 -3.40 7.63
C ALA A 621 -6.22 -3.72 6.33
N TRP A 622 -5.88 -4.84 5.69
CA TRP A 622 -6.56 -5.28 4.46
C TRP A 622 -6.29 -6.76 4.13
N MET A 623 -7.19 -7.31 3.33
CA MET A 623 -7.09 -8.63 2.72
C MET A 623 -6.88 -8.53 1.21
N ASN A 624 -6.00 -9.37 0.66
CA ASN A 624 -5.82 -9.52 -0.79
C ASN A 624 -5.99 -10.98 -1.22
N ALA A 625 -6.55 -11.21 -2.41
CA ALA A 625 -6.40 -12.48 -3.12
C ALA A 625 -5.21 -12.37 -4.10
N TYR A 626 -4.11 -13.07 -3.83
CA TYR A 626 -2.98 -13.18 -4.75
C TYR A 626 -3.31 -14.12 -5.91
N ARG A 627 -4.15 -15.13 -5.66
CA ARG A 627 -4.76 -15.97 -6.68
C ARG A 627 -6.22 -16.18 -6.34
N ARG A 628 -7.12 -15.93 -7.28
CA ARG A 628 -8.54 -16.23 -7.10
C ARG A 628 -8.80 -17.72 -7.34
N GLN A 629 -9.80 -18.27 -6.67
CA GLN A 629 -10.29 -19.63 -6.92
C GLN A 629 -11.09 -19.66 -8.23
N GLU A 630 -10.91 -20.69 -9.05
CA GLU A 630 -11.73 -20.93 -10.26
C GLU A 630 -11.73 -22.44 -10.61
N GLN A 631 -12.69 -22.87 -11.44
CA GLN A 631 -12.80 -24.26 -11.94
C GLN A 631 -12.94 -24.34 -13.46
N MET A 632 -12.81 -23.20 -14.14
CA MET A 632 -13.13 -23.04 -15.56
C MET A 632 -12.38 -24.01 -16.49
N ASP A 633 -11.07 -24.11 -16.36
CA ASP A 633 -10.23 -25.02 -17.16
C ASP A 633 -9.74 -26.19 -16.31
N GLU A 634 -9.20 -25.88 -15.15
CA GLU A 634 -8.78 -26.81 -14.12
C GLU A 634 -9.12 -26.22 -12.74
N PRO A 635 -9.28 -27.06 -11.70
CA PRO A 635 -9.47 -26.56 -10.34
C PRO A 635 -8.24 -25.77 -9.85
N ILE A 636 -8.40 -24.46 -9.65
CA ILE A 636 -7.39 -23.56 -9.09
C ILE A 636 -7.79 -23.19 -7.66
N THR A 637 -6.93 -23.47 -6.68
CA THR A 637 -7.12 -23.05 -5.29
C THR A 637 -6.72 -21.59 -5.08
N THR A 638 -7.33 -20.92 -4.11
CA THR A 638 -7.01 -19.51 -3.82
C THR A 638 -5.68 -19.36 -3.07
N ILE A 639 -5.06 -18.19 -3.22
CA ILE A 639 -4.01 -17.70 -2.34
C ILE A 639 -4.50 -16.37 -1.79
N VAL A 640 -4.67 -16.27 -0.47
CA VAL A 640 -5.18 -15.09 0.23
C VAL A 640 -4.15 -14.55 1.21
N SER A 641 -4.24 -13.26 1.55
CA SER A 641 -3.42 -12.66 2.59
C SER A 641 -4.19 -11.75 3.53
N ASN A 642 -3.75 -11.65 4.78
CA ASN A 642 -4.14 -10.58 5.69
C ASN A 642 -2.93 -9.74 6.09
N ASN A 643 -3.13 -8.43 6.09
CA ASN A 643 -2.10 -7.43 6.36
C ASN A 643 -2.58 -6.50 7.47
N SER A 644 -1.71 -6.21 8.42
CA SER A 644 -1.99 -5.28 9.53
C SER A 644 -0.75 -4.43 9.87
N ASN A 645 -0.89 -3.47 10.77
CA ASN A 645 0.19 -2.56 11.18
C ASN A 645 0.50 -2.62 12.69
N PHE A 646 0.52 -3.81 13.29
CA PHE A 646 0.90 -3.97 14.68
C PHE A 646 2.38 -3.67 14.89
N VAL A 647 2.72 -3.21 16.10
CA VAL A 647 4.13 -3.00 16.45
C VAL A 647 4.76 -4.34 16.79
N LYS A 648 5.88 -4.64 16.13
CA LYS A 648 6.66 -5.85 16.37
C LYS A 648 7.29 -5.79 17.77
N GLY A 649 7.08 -6.83 18.57
CA GLY A 649 7.71 -6.98 19.88
C GLY A 649 9.21 -7.32 19.79
N LYS A 650 9.89 -7.32 20.94
CA LYS A 650 11.28 -7.80 21.01
C LYS A 650 11.34 -9.31 20.69
N PRO A 651 12.47 -9.82 20.16
CA PRO A 651 12.63 -11.25 19.93
C PRO A 651 12.30 -12.07 21.19
N GLY A 652 11.38 -13.02 21.05
CA GLY A 652 10.96 -13.91 22.14
C GLY A 652 9.84 -13.37 23.04
N GLU A 653 9.43 -12.11 22.91
CA GLU A 653 8.29 -11.56 23.64
C GLU A 653 6.97 -11.73 22.87
N PRO A 654 5.84 -11.99 23.55
CA PRO A 654 4.54 -12.05 22.89
C PRO A 654 4.12 -10.66 22.40
N VAL A 655 3.54 -10.62 21.20
CA VAL A 655 2.90 -9.40 20.68
C VAL A 655 1.51 -9.30 21.29
N LEU A 656 1.32 -8.33 22.17
CA LEU A 656 0.04 -8.03 22.81
C LEU A 656 -0.65 -6.91 22.04
N ILE A 657 -1.91 -7.15 21.68
CA ILE A 657 -2.71 -6.22 20.86
C ILE A 657 -3.93 -5.73 21.63
N SER A 658 -4.49 -4.58 21.22
CA SER A 658 -5.73 -4.07 21.82
C SER A 658 -6.95 -4.92 21.43
N TRP A 659 -8.08 -4.68 22.09
CA TRP A 659 -9.35 -5.30 21.69
C TRP A 659 -9.75 -4.90 20.25
N ASP A 660 -9.55 -3.65 19.87
CA ASP A 660 -9.84 -3.15 18.51
C ASP A 660 -8.92 -3.79 17.46
N ASP A 661 -7.64 -3.98 17.78
CA ASP A 661 -6.70 -4.71 16.92
C ASP A 661 -7.11 -6.19 16.79
N ALA A 662 -7.58 -6.81 17.87
CA ALA A 662 -8.09 -8.17 17.85
C ALA A 662 -9.37 -8.28 17.00
N SER A 663 -10.29 -7.32 17.10
CA SER A 663 -11.46 -7.24 16.22
C SER A 663 -11.03 -7.07 14.76
N THR A 664 -10.05 -6.21 14.49
CA THR A 664 -9.47 -6.00 13.14
C THR A 664 -8.86 -7.29 12.58
N LEU A 665 -8.22 -8.13 13.40
CA LEU A 665 -7.73 -9.44 12.95
C LEU A 665 -8.86 -10.35 12.46
N PHE A 666 -9.92 -10.46 13.23
CA PHE A 666 -11.09 -11.26 12.86
C PHE A 666 -11.79 -10.68 11.63
N HIS A 667 -11.86 -9.35 11.51
CA HIS A 667 -12.37 -8.67 10.32
C HIS A 667 -11.63 -9.12 9.05
N GLU A 668 -10.31 -8.95 9.02
CA GLU A 668 -9.51 -9.31 7.85
C GLU A 668 -9.57 -10.81 7.58
N PHE A 669 -9.60 -11.63 8.62
CA PHE A 669 -9.73 -13.06 8.47
C PHE A 669 -11.09 -13.48 7.90
N GLY A 670 -12.17 -12.73 8.15
CA GLY A 670 -13.47 -12.95 7.50
C GLY A 670 -13.41 -12.72 5.99
N HIS A 671 -12.68 -11.71 5.52
CA HIS A 671 -12.37 -11.57 4.08
C HIS A 671 -11.56 -12.76 3.57
N ALA A 672 -10.55 -13.22 4.31
CA ALA A 672 -9.74 -14.37 3.92
C ALA A 672 -10.57 -15.64 3.82
N LEU A 673 -11.49 -15.88 4.75
CA LEU A 673 -12.43 -16.99 4.71
C LEU A 673 -13.39 -16.88 3.53
N HIS A 674 -13.85 -15.68 3.18
CA HIS A 674 -14.66 -15.48 1.97
C HIS A 674 -13.90 -15.90 0.70
N GLY A 675 -12.59 -15.60 0.62
CA GLY A 675 -11.73 -16.11 -0.45
C GLY A 675 -11.53 -17.63 -0.40
N LEU A 676 -11.20 -18.18 0.77
CA LEU A 676 -10.91 -19.61 0.98
C LEU A 676 -12.12 -20.51 0.75
N SER A 677 -13.32 -20.01 1.03
CA SER A 677 -14.57 -20.74 0.87
C SER A 677 -15.12 -20.73 -0.56
N SER A 678 -14.61 -19.85 -1.44
CA SER A 678 -15.07 -19.69 -2.82
C SER A 678 -15.09 -21.03 -3.57
N ASN A 679 -16.19 -21.30 -4.25
CA ASN A 679 -16.39 -22.51 -5.05
C ASN A 679 -17.15 -22.15 -6.35
N VAL A 680 -16.49 -21.37 -7.20
CA VAL A 680 -17.05 -20.86 -8.46
C VAL A 680 -16.32 -21.44 -9.67
N THR A 681 -16.95 -21.34 -10.84
CA THR A 681 -16.35 -21.71 -12.12
C THR A 681 -15.40 -20.63 -12.62
N TYR A 682 -15.82 -19.35 -12.58
CA TYR A 682 -15.10 -18.24 -13.22
C TYR A 682 -14.43 -17.29 -12.21
N GLY A 683 -13.13 -17.04 -12.38
CA GLY A 683 -12.31 -16.31 -11.42
C GLY A 683 -12.69 -14.83 -11.23
N SER A 684 -13.35 -14.20 -12.21
CA SER A 684 -13.88 -12.84 -12.06
C SER A 684 -15.08 -12.74 -11.10
N LEU A 685 -15.73 -13.86 -10.76
CA LEU A 685 -16.84 -13.94 -9.82
C LEU A 685 -16.44 -14.52 -8.45
N ALA A 686 -15.16 -14.89 -8.27
CA ALA A 686 -14.70 -15.65 -7.10
C ALA A 686 -14.52 -14.81 -5.83
N GLY A 687 -14.81 -15.43 -4.68
CA GLY A 687 -14.54 -14.88 -3.35
C GLY A 687 -15.06 -13.45 -3.16
N THR A 688 -14.16 -12.53 -2.82
CA THR A 688 -14.48 -11.13 -2.52
C THR A 688 -14.83 -10.26 -3.74
N ALA A 689 -15.00 -10.82 -4.94
CA ALA A 689 -15.37 -10.11 -6.17
C ALA A 689 -16.87 -9.71 -6.25
N VAL A 690 -17.43 -9.25 -5.12
CA VAL A 690 -18.85 -8.91 -4.90
C VAL A 690 -19.08 -7.39 -4.91
N PHE A 691 -20.31 -6.95 -4.65
CA PHE A 691 -20.62 -5.51 -4.53
C PHE A 691 -19.85 -4.86 -3.36
N ARG A 692 -19.47 -3.60 -3.54
CA ARG A 692 -18.65 -2.86 -2.56
C ARG A 692 -19.35 -2.69 -1.20
N ASP A 693 -20.67 -2.51 -1.18
CA ASP A 693 -21.50 -2.43 0.03
C ASP A 693 -21.99 -3.78 0.55
N TYR A 694 -21.41 -4.87 0.04
CA TYR A 694 -21.60 -6.23 0.53
C TYR A 694 -20.28 -6.87 0.98
N VAL A 695 -19.14 -6.48 0.41
CA VAL A 695 -17.86 -7.14 0.69
C VAL A 695 -17.47 -7.08 2.17
N GLU A 696 -17.87 -6.02 2.90
CA GLU A 696 -17.58 -5.90 4.33
C GLU A 696 -18.51 -6.74 5.22
N PHE A 697 -19.57 -7.35 4.67
CA PHE A 697 -20.47 -8.19 5.48
C PHE A 697 -19.75 -9.45 6.01
N PRO A 698 -19.11 -10.31 5.19
CA PRO A 698 -18.40 -11.48 5.70
C PRO A 698 -17.27 -11.16 6.69
N SER A 699 -16.57 -10.04 6.51
CA SER A 699 -15.51 -9.59 7.42
C SER A 699 -16.06 -9.13 8.76
N GLN A 700 -16.99 -8.19 8.76
CA GLN A 700 -17.61 -7.67 9.98
C GLN A 700 -18.37 -8.73 10.75
N LEU A 701 -19.00 -9.68 10.04
CA LEU A 701 -19.66 -10.82 10.69
C LEU A 701 -18.66 -11.54 11.58
N LEU A 702 -17.48 -11.91 11.07
CA LEU A 702 -16.52 -12.70 11.83
C LEU A 702 -16.01 -12.01 13.11
N GLU A 703 -16.06 -10.67 13.20
CA GLU A 703 -15.72 -9.94 14.42
C GLU A 703 -16.53 -10.38 15.64
N HIS A 704 -17.79 -10.80 15.44
CA HIS A 704 -18.66 -11.27 16.51
C HIS A 704 -18.16 -12.55 17.21
N TRP A 705 -17.22 -13.28 16.60
CA TRP A 705 -16.67 -14.51 17.18
C TRP A 705 -15.58 -14.24 18.21
N LEU A 706 -14.93 -13.07 18.19
CA LEU A 706 -13.90 -12.70 19.16
C LEU A 706 -14.44 -12.76 20.60
N SER A 707 -15.67 -12.30 20.81
CA SER A 707 -16.28 -12.22 22.14
C SER A 707 -17.03 -13.48 22.57
N THR A 708 -17.00 -14.58 21.81
CA THR A 708 -17.72 -15.79 22.26
C THR A 708 -16.99 -16.46 23.42
N PRO A 709 -17.71 -17.10 24.35
CA PRO A 709 -17.09 -17.80 25.47
C PRO A 709 -16.02 -18.81 25.05
N GLU A 710 -16.23 -19.51 23.93
CA GLU A 710 -15.30 -20.50 23.39
C GLU A 710 -13.97 -19.88 22.96
N VAL A 711 -14.00 -18.71 22.32
CA VAL A 711 -12.78 -18.01 21.91
C VAL A 711 -12.08 -17.41 23.13
N LEU A 712 -12.82 -16.69 23.98
CA LEU A 712 -12.26 -16.03 25.15
C LEU A 712 -11.64 -17.03 26.15
N GLN A 713 -12.28 -18.18 26.39
CA GLN A 713 -11.77 -19.16 27.36
C GLN A 713 -10.59 -19.98 26.84
N ARG A 714 -10.40 -20.09 25.52
CA ARG A 714 -9.35 -20.94 24.93
C ARG A 714 -8.15 -20.17 24.43
N PHE A 715 -8.36 -18.93 23.96
CA PHE A 715 -7.35 -18.18 23.22
C PHE A 715 -7.06 -16.79 23.80
N ALA A 716 -7.98 -16.18 24.56
CA ALA A 716 -7.68 -14.98 25.32
C ALA A 716 -6.97 -15.34 26.65
N LEU A 717 -5.73 -15.79 26.53
CA LEU A 717 -4.92 -16.31 27.65
C LEU A 717 -3.92 -15.26 28.14
N HIS A 718 -3.79 -15.11 29.45
CA HIS A 718 -2.84 -14.19 30.07
C HIS A 718 -1.39 -14.59 29.71
N TYR A 719 -0.63 -13.68 29.10
CA TYR A 719 0.69 -13.99 28.54
C TYR A 719 1.70 -14.58 29.53
N LYS A 720 1.63 -14.22 30.82
CA LYS A 720 2.49 -14.81 31.87
C LYS A 720 1.97 -16.08 32.51
N THR A 721 0.65 -16.25 32.65
CA THR A 721 0.07 -17.29 33.52
C THR A 721 -0.62 -18.39 32.74
N GLY A 722 -0.90 -18.17 31.46
CA GLY A 722 -1.66 -19.09 30.61
C GLY A 722 -3.13 -19.24 31.00
N LYS A 723 -3.61 -18.52 32.02
CA LYS A 723 -5.01 -18.58 32.46
C LYS A 723 -5.91 -17.77 31.52
N PRO A 724 -7.15 -18.22 31.26
CA PRO A 724 -8.08 -17.47 30.44
C PRO A 724 -8.49 -16.14 31.08
N ILE A 725 -8.99 -15.24 30.25
CA ILE A 725 -9.59 -13.98 30.69
C ILE A 725 -10.68 -14.25 31.75
N PRO A 726 -10.61 -13.61 32.94
CA PRO A 726 -11.60 -13.82 33.99
C PRO A 726 -13.00 -13.41 33.55
N LYS A 727 -14.02 -14.16 33.99
CA LYS A 727 -15.42 -13.87 33.67
C LYS A 727 -15.82 -12.43 34.04
N ASP A 728 -15.42 -11.97 35.22
CA ASP A 728 -15.71 -10.61 35.69
C ASP A 728 -15.14 -9.54 34.74
N LEU A 729 -13.97 -9.78 34.13
CA LEU A 729 -13.36 -8.87 33.17
C LEU A 729 -14.12 -8.90 31.83
N VAL A 730 -14.60 -10.07 31.39
CA VAL A 730 -15.47 -10.21 30.21
C VAL A 730 -16.79 -9.46 30.42
N GLU A 731 -17.44 -9.62 31.57
CA GLU A 731 -18.68 -8.90 31.89
C GLU A 731 -18.48 -7.38 31.90
N LYS A 732 -17.30 -6.89 32.29
CA LYS A 732 -16.94 -5.46 32.19
C LYS A 732 -16.76 -5.01 30.74
N ILE A 733 -16.13 -5.82 29.88
CA ILE A 733 -16.01 -5.55 28.43
C ILE A 733 -17.40 -5.47 27.80
N GLU A 734 -18.28 -6.43 28.09
CA GLU A 734 -19.66 -6.44 27.58
C GLU A 734 -20.45 -5.20 28.02
N LYS A 735 -20.36 -4.81 29.31
CA LYS A 735 -20.99 -3.58 29.82
C LYS A 735 -20.48 -2.31 29.15
N ALA A 736 -19.20 -2.30 28.75
CA ALA A 736 -18.57 -1.19 28.05
C ALA A 736 -18.75 -1.23 26.53
N SER A 737 -19.40 -2.25 25.95
CA SER A 737 -19.50 -2.44 24.49
C SER A 737 -20.17 -1.29 23.73
N THR A 738 -21.07 -0.55 24.38
CA THR A 738 -21.75 0.63 23.82
C THR A 738 -21.10 1.95 24.22
N PHE A 739 -20.01 1.90 24.99
CA PHE A 739 -19.25 3.08 25.38
C PHE A 739 -18.58 3.73 24.15
N GLN A 740 -18.56 5.06 24.09
CA GLN A 740 -18.00 5.84 22.99
C GLN A 740 -18.63 5.59 21.61
N GLN A 741 -19.80 4.95 21.53
CA GLN A 741 -20.49 4.77 20.26
C GLN A 741 -20.95 6.10 19.65
N GLY A 742 -21.13 7.16 20.44
CA GLY A 742 -21.34 8.52 19.94
C GLY A 742 -20.12 8.97 19.14
N PHE A 743 -18.94 8.95 19.76
CA PHE A 743 -17.68 9.29 19.09
C PHE A 743 -17.42 8.43 17.86
N ALA A 744 -17.28 7.12 18.04
CA ALA A 744 -16.85 6.19 17.00
C ALA A 744 -17.79 6.21 15.78
N THR A 745 -19.10 6.36 16.02
CA THR A 745 -20.08 6.49 14.95
C THR A 745 -20.00 7.85 14.26
N THR A 746 -19.89 8.94 15.03
CA THR A 746 -19.96 10.30 14.48
C THR A 746 -18.73 10.61 13.63
N GLU A 747 -17.50 10.31 14.09
CA GLU A 747 -16.30 10.57 13.28
C GLU A 747 -16.30 9.78 11.96
N TYR A 748 -16.82 8.53 11.99
CA TYR A 748 -16.95 7.66 10.83
C TYR A 748 -18.04 8.15 9.85
N LEU A 749 -19.23 8.44 10.36
CA LEU A 749 -20.36 8.90 9.54
C LEU A 749 -20.10 10.28 8.95
N ALA A 750 -19.38 11.14 9.66
CA ALA A 750 -18.94 12.42 9.12
C ALA A 750 -18.15 12.22 7.82
N SER A 751 -17.18 11.30 7.81
CA SER A 751 -16.46 10.92 6.59
C SER A 751 -17.37 10.34 5.50
N GLY A 752 -18.33 9.46 5.86
CA GLY A 752 -19.26 8.87 4.89
C GLY A 752 -20.24 9.86 4.26
N LEU A 753 -20.80 10.76 5.07
CA LEU A 753 -21.71 11.82 4.63
C LEU A 753 -21.00 12.84 3.75
N ILE A 754 -19.78 13.24 4.12
CA ILE A 754 -18.95 14.15 3.31
C ILE A 754 -18.57 13.50 1.99
N ASP A 755 -18.14 12.24 1.98
CA ASP A 755 -17.87 11.47 0.76
C ASP A 755 -19.08 11.46 -0.19
N MET A 756 -20.27 11.14 0.33
CA MET A 756 -21.46 11.10 -0.51
C MET A 756 -21.85 12.49 -1.03
N LYS A 757 -21.89 13.51 -0.15
CA LYS A 757 -22.27 14.87 -0.52
C LYS A 757 -21.30 15.50 -1.52
N ILE A 758 -19.99 15.30 -1.36
CA ILE A 758 -19.00 15.88 -2.29
C ILE A 758 -19.10 15.25 -3.69
N HIS A 759 -19.45 13.97 -3.80
CA HIS A 759 -19.67 13.28 -5.08
C HIS A 759 -21.08 13.47 -5.65
N LEU A 760 -21.99 14.11 -4.90
CA LEU A 760 -23.31 14.58 -5.36
C LEU A 760 -23.28 16.03 -5.87
N ALA A 761 -22.23 16.79 -5.57
CA ALA A 761 -22.12 18.21 -5.94
C ALA A 761 -21.92 18.47 -7.46
N GLY A 762 -21.87 17.43 -8.29
CA GLY A 762 -21.81 17.55 -9.75
C GLY A 762 -20.52 18.22 -10.24
N THR A 763 -20.61 19.06 -11.29
CA THR A 763 -19.45 19.72 -11.92
C THR A 763 -18.99 21.01 -11.25
N GLN A 764 -19.54 21.33 -10.07
CA GLN A 764 -19.06 22.49 -9.32
C GLN A 764 -17.56 22.32 -9.03
N LYS A 765 -16.78 23.38 -9.21
CA LYS A 765 -15.41 23.40 -8.70
C LYS A 765 -15.49 23.56 -7.19
N ILE A 766 -14.99 22.55 -6.48
CA ILE A 766 -15.06 22.47 -5.03
C ILE A 766 -13.71 22.86 -4.45
N ASP A 767 -13.73 23.74 -3.45
CA ASP A 767 -12.62 23.89 -2.50
C ASP A 767 -12.85 22.84 -1.39
N PRO A 768 -12.00 21.80 -1.28
CA PRO A 768 -12.20 20.72 -0.33
C PRO A 768 -12.26 21.19 1.13
N ASP A 769 -11.40 22.11 1.54
CA ASP A 769 -11.37 22.60 2.92
C ASP A 769 -12.65 23.37 3.26
N ALA A 770 -13.07 24.28 2.37
CA ALA A 770 -14.30 25.03 2.57
C ALA A 770 -15.54 24.12 2.57
N PHE A 771 -15.61 23.18 1.62
CA PHE A 771 -16.71 22.23 1.54
C PHE A 771 -16.80 21.34 2.77
N GLU A 772 -15.68 20.82 3.26
CA GLU A 772 -15.60 20.02 4.49
C GLU A 772 -16.17 20.82 5.67
N ARG A 773 -15.61 22.00 5.94
CA ARG A 773 -16.02 22.85 7.07
C ARG A 773 -17.50 23.24 7.01
N GLU A 774 -17.97 23.72 5.87
CA GLU A 774 -19.35 24.20 5.70
C GLU A 774 -20.36 23.06 5.81
N THR A 775 -20.05 21.91 5.21
CA THR A 775 -20.96 20.75 5.24
C THR A 775 -21.01 20.14 6.64
N LEU A 776 -19.89 20.04 7.35
CA LEU A 776 -19.88 19.57 8.75
C LEU A 776 -20.66 20.51 9.68
N ALA A 777 -20.55 21.83 9.47
CA ALA A 777 -21.34 22.82 10.20
C ALA A 777 -22.85 22.65 9.92
N GLN A 778 -23.25 22.43 8.67
CA GLN A 778 -24.65 22.17 8.30
C GLN A 778 -25.19 20.86 8.90
N LEU A 779 -24.33 19.84 9.01
CA LEU A 779 -24.68 18.57 9.67
C LEU A 779 -24.78 18.68 11.19
N GLY A 780 -24.40 19.82 11.77
CA GLY A 780 -24.38 20.03 13.22
C GLY A 780 -23.33 19.18 13.93
N MET A 781 -22.18 18.94 13.28
CA MET A 781 -21.09 18.16 13.88
C MET A 781 -20.61 18.83 15.18
N PRO A 782 -20.51 18.10 16.31
CA PRO A 782 -19.97 18.64 17.56
C PRO A 782 -18.52 19.10 17.40
N SER A 783 -18.16 20.22 18.05
CA SER A 783 -16.82 20.85 17.91
C SER A 783 -15.68 20.04 18.53
N GLU A 784 -16.01 19.09 19.39
CA GLU A 784 -15.11 18.20 20.10
C GLU A 784 -14.59 17.05 19.21
N LEU A 785 -15.07 16.94 17.96
CA LEU A 785 -14.69 15.88 17.02
C LEU A 785 -14.24 16.46 15.69
N VAL A 786 -13.53 15.62 14.95
CA VAL A 786 -13.26 15.79 13.51
C VAL A 786 -13.63 14.51 12.76
N MET A 787 -13.65 14.59 11.44
CA MET A 787 -13.81 13.40 10.59
C MET A 787 -12.72 12.37 10.88
N ARG A 788 -13.08 11.08 10.82
CA ARG A 788 -12.12 9.96 10.93
C ARG A 788 -11.02 10.05 9.87
N HIS A 789 -11.39 10.53 8.68
CA HIS A 789 -10.50 10.88 7.59
C HIS A 789 -10.94 12.22 7.00
N ARG A 790 -10.12 13.27 7.12
CA ARG A 790 -10.34 14.55 6.41
C ARG A 790 -9.98 14.40 4.93
N LEU A 791 -10.59 15.22 4.08
CA LEU A 791 -10.44 15.14 2.62
C LEU A 791 -8.97 15.09 2.14
N PRO A 792 -8.02 15.91 2.67
CA PRO A 792 -6.64 15.94 2.16
C PRO A 792 -5.83 14.67 2.43
N HIS A 793 -6.32 13.76 3.29
CA HIS A 793 -5.69 12.46 3.54
C HIS A 793 -6.68 11.29 3.47
N PHE A 794 -7.85 11.48 2.85
CA PHE A 794 -8.86 10.44 2.74
C PHE A 794 -8.53 9.43 1.64
N LEU A 795 -7.51 8.59 1.89
CA LEU A 795 -7.00 7.60 0.95
C LEU A 795 -8.11 6.73 0.34
N HIS A 796 -9.09 6.28 1.12
CA HIS A 796 -10.21 5.46 0.63
C HIS A 796 -10.89 6.02 -0.63
N ILE A 797 -11.06 7.35 -0.70
CA ILE A 797 -11.80 8.00 -1.76
C ILE A 797 -10.91 8.75 -2.76
N PHE A 798 -9.65 9.02 -2.46
CA PHE A 798 -8.75 9.77 -3.35
C PHE A 798 -7.52 9.00 -3.84
N SER A 799 -7.24 7.79 -3.36
CA SER A 799 -6.19 6.91 -3.91
C SER A 799 -6.67 5.96 -5.00
N SER A 800 -7.99 5.86 -5.18
CA SER A 800 -8.65 5.10 -6.24
C SER A 800 -10.14 5.45 -6.26
N ASP A 801 -10.89 4.86 -7.17
CA ASP A 801 -12.35 4.93 -7.14
C ASP A 801 -13.01 3.87 -6.23
N SER A 802 -12.23 3.01 -5.54
CA SER A 802 -12.72 1.84 -4.81
C SER A 802 -13.85 2.17 -3.82
N TYR A 803 -13.70 3.23 -3.02
CA TYR A 803 -14.69 3.71 -2.04
C TYR A 803 -15.16 5.15 -2.30
N SER A 804 -14.83 5.75 -3.45
CA SER A 804 -15.41 7.05 -3.82
C SER A 804 -16.93 6.95 -3.97
N ALA A 805 -17.69 7.83 -3.29
CA ALA A 805 -19.13 7.68 -3.06
C ALA A 805 -19.49 6.27 -2.56
N GLY A 806 -18.71 5.76 -1.62
CA GLY A 806 -18.71 4.35 -1.23
C GLY A 806 -18.29 4.12 0.21
N TYR A 807 -17.89 5.14 0.97
CA TYR A 807 -17.50 4.95 2.36
C TYR A 807 -18.69 4.58 3.28
N TYR A 808 -19.93 4.84 2.82
CA TYR A 808 -21.16 4.35 3.43
C TYR A 808 -21.25 2.81 3.48
N SER A 809 -20.49 2.11 2.63
CA SER A 809 -20.51 0.64 2.51
C SER A 809 -20.21 -0.07 3.84
N TYR A 810 -19.41 0.54 4.73
CA TYR A 810 -19.15 0.00 6.07
C TYR A 810 -20.42 0.01 6.94
N LEU A 811 -21.19 1.11 6.94
CA LEU A 811 -22.46 1.20 7.65
C LEU A 811 -23.50 0.24 7.06
N TRP A 812 -23.56 0.19 5.73
CA TRP A 812 -24.49 -0.69 5.03
C TRP A 812 -24.22 -2.15 5.39
N SER A 813 -22.97 -2.56 5.39
CA SER A 813 -22.56 -3.90 5.80
C SER A 813 -22.73 -4.13 7.31
N ASP A 814 -22.60 -3.10 8.14
CA ASP A 814 -22.86 -3.17 9.58
C ASP A 814 -24.32 -3.52 9.88
N VAL A 815 -25.27 -2.98 9.10
CA VAL A 815 -26.69 -3.35 9.17
C VAL A 815 -26.86 -4.84 8.83
N ILE A 816 -26.27 -5.27 7.72
CA ILE A 816 -26.36 -6.65 7.23
C ILE A 816 -25.77 -7.63 8.27
N THR A 817 -24.62 -7.28 8.83
CA THR A 817 -23.86 -8.06 9.81
C THR A 817 -24.60 -8.20 11.12
N ALA A 818 -25.08 -7.09 11.71
CA ALA A 818 -25.79 -7.14 12.98
C ALA A 818 -27.05 -8.01 12.89
N ASP A 819 -27.76 -7.95 11.75
CA ASP A 819 -28.93 -8.79 11.49
C ASP A 819 -28.58 -10.26 11.19
N ALA A 820 -27.47 -10.49 10.48
CA ALA A 820 -26.96 -11.82 10.16
C ALA A 820 -26.51 -12.62 11.39
N TYR A 821 -25.81 -11.97 12.32
CA TYR A 821 -25.44 -12.60 13.59
C TYR A 821 -26.69 -13.00 14.41
N GLY A 822 -27.79 -12.24 14.26
CA GLY A 822 -29.11 -12.59 14.79
C GLY A 822 -29.60 -13.97 14.35
N ALA A 823 -29.27 -14.43 13.14
CA ALA A 823 -29.66 -15.77 12.69
C ALA A 823 -29.01 -16.90 13.51
N PHE A 824 -27.81 -16.66 14.07
CA PHE A 824 -27.13 -17.61 14.96
C PHE A 824 -27.71 -17.57 16.37
N THR A 825 -28.01 -16.37 16.90
CA THR A 825 -28.58 -16.22 18.24
C THR A 825 -30.05 -16.66 18.33
N GLU A 826 -30.81 -16.58 17.23
CA GLU A 826 -32.16 -17.15 17.08
C GLU A 826 -32.14 -18.70 17.02
N ALA A 827 -30.99 -19.30 16.71
CA ALA A 827 -30.79 -20.74 16.57
C ALA A 827 -30.02 -21.32 17.77
N GLY A 828 -29.15 -22.32 17.56
CA GLY A 828 -28.34 -22.95 18.59
C GLY A 828 -27.13 -22.14 19.08
N GLY A 829 -26.96 -20.88 18.65
CA GLY A 829 -25.83 -20.02 19.02
C GLY A 829 -24.77 -19.88 17.91
N PRO A 830 -23.61 -19.24 18.19
CA PRO A 830 -22.60 -18.86 17.20
C PRO A 830 -21.97 -19.99 16.38
N TYR A 831 -22.17 -21.25 16.81
CA TYR A 831 -21.61 -22.45 16.17
C TYR A 831 -22.71 -23.42 15.67
N ASP A 832 -23.95 -22.95 15.54
CA ASP A 832 -25.06 -23.73 14.96
C ASP A 832 -24.70 -24.22 13.55
N LYS A 833 -24.66 -25.54 13.36
CA LYS A 833 -24.19 -26.16 12.12
C LYS A 833 -25.15 -25.95 10.94
N VAL A 834 -26.46 -25.76 11.19
CA VAL A 834 -27.44 -25.52 10.13
C VAL A 834 -27.31 -24.08 9.62
N VAL A 835 -27.15 -23.12 10.53
CA VAL A 835 -26.90 -21.71 10.15
C VAL A 835 -25.54 -21.56 9.48
N ALA A 836 -24.48 -22.17 10.02
CA ALA A 836 -23.14 -22.15 9.43
C ALA A 836 -23.11 -22.75 8.02
N ARG A 837 -23.83 -23.86 7.79
CA ARG A 837 -23.97 -24.45 6.44
C ARG A 837 -24.65 -23.49 5.47
N ARG A 838 -25.76 -22.84 5.86
CA ARG A 838 -26.42 -21.83 5.00
C ARG A 838 -25.52 -20.63 4.74
N LEU A 839 -24.75 -20.18 5.73
CA LEU A 839 -23.77 -19.11 5.57
C LEU A 839 -22.71 -19.49 4.53
N TYR A 840 -22.19 -20.72 4.59
CA TYR A 840 -21.27 -21.23 3.57
C TYR A 840 -21.93 -21.31 2.18
N GLU A 841 -23.08 -21.96 2.08
CA GLU A 841 -23.78 -22.26 0.82
C GLU A 841 -24.24 -21.00 0.07
N TYR A 842 -24.67 -19.95 0.78
CA TYR A 842 -25.28 -18.79 0.14
C TYR A 842 -24.45 -17.53 0.22
N VAL A 843 -23.46 -17.43 1.11
CA VAL A 843 -22.64 -16.21 1.28
C VAL A 843 -21.19 -16.48 0.91
N PHE A 844 -20.51 -17.38 1.62
CA PHE A 844 -19.05 -17.52 1.52
C PHE A 844 -18.57 -18.28 0.29
N SER A 845 -19.34 -19.24 -0.24
CA SER A 845 -18.90 -20.08 -1.36
C SER A 845 -19.25 -19.54 -2.74
N VAL A 846 -20.24 -18.65 -2.82
CA VAL A 846 -20.87 -18.27 -4.10
C VAL A 846 -20.21 -17.07 -4.78
N GLY A 847 -19.37 -16.31 -4.07
CA GLY A 847 -18.83 -15.04 -4.56
C GLY A 847 -19.92 -14.18 -5.21
N ASN A 848 -19.71 -13.79 -6.46
CA ASN A 848 -20.64 -12.96 -7.23
C ASN A 848 -21.45 -13.75 -8.27
N THR A 849 -21.60 -15.06 -8.10
CA THR A 849 -22.42 -15.92 -8.97
C THR A 849 -23.92 -15.70 -8.77
N ILE A 850 -24.32 -15.12 -7.62
CA ILE A 850 -25.68 -14.73 -7.26
C ILE A 850 -25.67 -13.23 -6.95
N ASP A 851 -26.78 -12.51 -7.19
CA ASP A 851 -26.90 -11.12 -6.72
C ASP A 851 -26.76 -11.07 -5.18
N PRO A 852 -25.90 -10.22 -4.60
CA PRO A 852 -25.68 -10.17 -3.15
C PRO A 852 -26.95 -9.95 -2.31
N THR A 853 -27.94 -9.21 -2.84
CA THR A 853 -29.22 -9.01 -2.16
C THR A 853 -30.00 -10.32 -2.03
N GLU A 854 -29.99 -11.12 -3.10
CA GLU A 854 -30.66 -12.41 -3.12
C GLU A 854 -29.90 -13.46 -2.31
N SER A 855 -28.57 -13.49 -2.42
CA SER A 855 -27.67 -14.29 -1.60
C SER A 855 -27.94 -14.07 -0.10
N TYR A 856 -28.08 -12.82 0.33
CA TYR A 856 -28.43 -12.49 1.71
C TYR A 856 -29.82 -13.02 2.11
N ARG A 857 -30.84 -12.86 1.25
CA ARG A 857 -32.20 -13.37 1.53
C ARG A 857 -32.23 -14.89 1.63
N LEU A 858 -31.48 -15.60 0.80
CA LEU A 858 -31.39 -17.06 0.87
C LEU A 858 -30.76 -17.52 2.19
N PHE A 859 -29.75 -16.79 2.67
CA PHE A 859 -29.16 -17.04 3.99
C PHE A 859 -30.12 -16.69 5.14
N ARG A 860 -30.62 -15.45 5.15
CA ARG A 860 -31.33 -14.86 6.29
C ARG A 860 -32.83 -15.18 6.34
N GLY A 861 -33.44 -15.43 5.18
CA GLY A 861 -34.87 -15.62 4.96
C GLY A 861 -35.67 -14.33 4.72
N ARG A 862 -35.01 -13.16 4.76
CA ARG A 862 -35.61 -11.82 4.61
C ARG A 862 -34.54 -10.75 4.33
N ASP A 863 -34.97 -9.53 4.03
CA ASP A 863 -34.09 -8.35 3.98
C ASP A 863 -33.55 -7.98 5.37
N ALA A 864 -32.39 -7.30 5.38
CA ALA A 864 -31.73 -6.81 6.59
C ALA A 864 -32.51 -5.65 7.22
N LYS A 865 -32.46 -5.54 8.56
CA LYS A 865 -33.13 -4.48 9.32
C LYS A 865 -32.12 -3.66 10.11
N ILE A 866 -32.35 -2.35 10.20
CA ILE A 866 -31.45 -1.42 10.91
C ILE A 866 -31.47 -1.63 12.45
N ASP A 867 -32.54 -2.21 13.00
CA ASP A 867 -32.77 -2.35 14.44
C ASP A 867 -31.58 -3.01 15.17
N GLY A 868 -31.00 -4.06 14.57
CA GLY A 868 -29.84 -4.75 15.13
C GLY A 868 -28.61 -3.84 15.24
N LEU A 869 -28.39 -2.97 14.25
CA LEU A 869 -27.31 -1.98 14.29
C LEU A 869 -27.56 -0.93 15.37
N MET A 870 -28.78 -0.41 15.46
CA MET A 870 -29.15 0.58 16.47
C MET A 870 -28.94 0.03 17.88
N GLN A 871 -29.35 -1.22 18.12
CA GLN A 871 -29.11 -1.92 19.38
C GLN A 871 -27.62 -2.14 19.65
N LYS A 872 -26.85 -2.63 18.66
CA LYS A 872 -25.39 -2.86 18.77
C LYS A 872 -24.65 -1.58 19.18
N ARG A 873 -25.10 -0.41 18.70
CA ARG A 873 -24.51 0.89 19.02
C ARG A 873 -25.12 1.56 20.26
N GLY A 874 -26.10 0.93 20.89
CA GLY A 874 -26.80 1.49 22.06
C GLY A 874 -27.63 2.73 21.74
N PHE A 875 -28.13 2.85 20.51
CA PHE A 875 -29.00 3.95 20.07
C PHE A 875 -30.49 3.56 20.16
N PRO A 876 -31.41 4.54 20.27
CA PRO A 876 -32.84 4.27 20.26
C PRO A 876 -33.30 3.58 18.98
N ILE A 877 -34.14 2.56 19.11
CA ILE A 877 -34.83 1.92 17.99
C ILE A 877 -36.14 2.69 17.80
N ASN A 878 -36.18 3.57 16.79
CA ASN A 878 -37.42 4.21 16.39
C ASN A 878 -38.19 3.21 15.53
N ASN A 879 -39.34 2.73 16.00
CA ASN A 879 -40.28 1.97 15.19
C ASN A 879 -40.82 2.88 14.09
N VAL A 880 -40.08 3.03 12.99
CA VAL A 880 -40.62 3.64 11.77
C VAL A 880 -41.36 2.52 11.04
N HIS A 881 -42.67 2.50 11.24
CA HIS A 881 -43.61 1.60 10.56
C HIS A 881 -43.72 1.92 9.07
#